data_AF-A0A3M6VAE4-F1
#
_entry.id   AF-A0A3M6VAE4-F1
#
_cell.length_a   1.000
_cell.length_b   1.000
_cell.length_c   1.000
_cell.angle_alpha   90.00
_cell.angle_beta   90.00
_cell.angle_gamma   90.00
#
_symmetry.space_group_name_H-M   'P 1'
#
loop_
_entity.id
_entity.type
_entity.pdbx_description
1 polymer ?
#
loop_
_entity_poly.entity_id
_entity_poly.type
_entity_poly.pdbx_seq_one_letter_code
_entity_poly.pdbx_strand_id
1 'polypeptide(L)'
;MRFTAFVTLVTSLSMATVRAAKDFTGATHPTKSGIEIWVDPATPRDRQTYVSSRGRKWDLVVSDEFNTKNRSFRPGDDHMWTSLDKPDGVNGALEIYSHNMTSTKCDDDGTCYFYIECQDEVNVIKVYNMYTHPPGYQSAFFYYRAAMVQSWNKLCFQGGMLEVRAQLPGAVSKASKNPDLALGESGEVKTTKFYPTWPGIWMMGNLGRAIFSASTNRMWPFSYDKCEPDVFDPKNQRINACNDNPGYGLNPNQGRGAPEIDILEGSGLVISSSLQIAPGMPKDFRLFSPNDDGANQACVYKYNCITPGANMIEVPTSYYKKQRGHKSWYQGLRYGANNHCKPNAKAKQDYDTVAASVKAGITKNTCSVDTCPASVDVNGDLGFMDDSKTSHWGINSNGTCHSVMNSYMGDYLCDPDNTNLKCTKPRDPTSPKFNSMSEFNYQIDAISSNWPVHLGAYLGYLKYQLEWVTGANGYVRWMLDGHPLFEVTTEAFSNVPQSSKKENPQKVMLEEPMYLIFNVALSKSWGTTPPNPGKECRGNGSDPVANVICDSFPMYMKIDYIRLYQDRGDDLDKDNYMQIGCDPSSHPTKKWIDGHIDEFVDDDNPLMEVSGKAFCGKDDDCTIAGSVGRVALKTGTCVDGRCQCTYSTSWGGPRCTTALAGSTSTSASSYSQRAFGPPASLSLSIGVISVFLSILSVCLSMKSIKEEDAALTKMNAYTKMANNSDDGNVRNCSMNRNHSMNQRPKDNYSQNFV
;
A
#
# COMPACT_ATOMS: atom_id res chain seq x y z
N MET A 1 -70.58 9.94 3.78
CA MET A 1 -69.55 11.01 3.94
C MET A 1 -68.45 10.59 4.93
N ARG A 2 -67.86 9.39 4.77
CA ARG A 2 -66.70 8.87 5.53
C ARG A 2 -66.03 7.73 4.72
N PHE A 3 -65.73 7.98 3.44
CA PHE A 3 -65.05 6.98 2.59
C PHE A 3 -63.93 7.59 1.72
N THR A 4 -63.85 8.92 1.66
CA THR A 4 -62.83 9.66 0.91
C THR A 4 -61.67 10.19 1.77
N ALA A 5 -61.74 10.01 3.10
CA ALA A 5 -60.71 10.48 4.04
C ALA A 5 -59.65 9.41 4.38
N PHE A 6 -59.81 8.16 3.91
CA PHE A 6 -58.88 7.07 4.21
C PHE A 6 -57.90 6.78 3.06
N VAL A 7 -58.19 7.28 1.85
CA VAL A 7 -57.35 7.04 0.65
C VAL A 7 -56.26 8.11 0.49
N THR A 8 -56.40 9.27 1.12
CA THR A 8 -55.42 10.38 1.06
C THR A 8 -54.35 10.35 2.17
N LEU A 9 -54.51 9.48 3.18
CA LEU A 9 -53.53 9.31 4.26
C LEU A 9 -52.46 8.24 3.96
N VAL A 10 -52.67 7.42 2.92
CA VAL A 10 -51.74 6.33 2.52
C VAL A 10 -50.79 6.76 1.40
N THR A 11 -51.09 7.84 0.68
CA THR A 11 -50.23 8.38 -0.39
C THR A 11 -49.32 9.54 0.05
N SER A 12 -49.38 9.96 1.31
CA SER A 12 -48.53 11.00 1.90
C SER A 12 -47.46 10.47 2.86
N LEU A 13 -47.31 9.14 2.98
CA LEU A 13 -46.23 8.49 3.75
C LEU A 13 -45.21 7.73 2.87
N SER A 14 -45.20 7.94 1.56
CA SER A 14 -44.30 7.26 0.60
C SER A 14 -43.28 8.17 -0.09
N MET A 15 -43.09 9.40 0.38
CA MET A 15 -42.00 10.29 -0.04
C MET A 15 -41.23 10.85 1.16
N ALA A 16 -40.53 9.97 1.88
CA ALA A 16 -39.49 10.38 2.83
C ALA A 16 -38.47 9.26 3.07
N THR A 17 -37.94 8.64 2.02
CA THR A 17 -36.71 7.84 2.12
C THR A 17 -35.89 8.01 0.85
N VAL A 18 -35.25 9.18 0.74
CA VAL A 18 -34.11 9.37 -0.16
C VAL A 18 -32.87 9.52 0.73
N ARG A 19 -31.86 8.71 0.42
CA ARG A 19 -30.46 8.74 0.89
C ARG A 19 -30.21 8.28 2.32
N ALA A 20 -29.99 6.97 2.43
CA ALA A 20 -28.82 6.45 3.14
C ALA A 20 -28.37 5.19 2.40
N ALA A 21 -27.52 5.36 1.39
CA ALA A 21 -26.68 4.25 0.92
C ALA A 21 -25.70 3.98 2.07
N LYS A 22 -26.11 3.13 3.02
CA LYS A 22 -25.25 2.76 4.14
C LYS A 22 -24.09 1.93 3.62
N ASP A 23 -22.91 2.39 4.00
CA ASP A 23 -21.63 1.77 3.72
C ASP A 23 -21.60 0.31 4.19
N PHE A 24 -21.08 -0.55 3.33
CA PHE A 24 -20.91 -1.97 3.60
C PHE A 24 -19.51 -2.19 4.18
N THR A 25 -19.37 -1.82 5.44
CA THR A 25 -18.38 -2.38 6.35
C THR A 25 -19.14 -2.80 7.61
N GLY A 26 -19.03 -4.07 7.98
CA GLY A 26 -19.56 -4.55 9.25
C GLY A 26 -19.11 -3.67 10.41
N ALA A 27 -19.98 -3.40 11.37
CA ALA A 27 -19.54 -2.70 12.59
C ALA A 27 -18.50 -3.57 13.30
N THR A 28 -17.29 -3.05 13.47
CA THR A 28 -16.25 -3.70 14.27
C THR A 28 -16.35 -3.24 15.70
N HIS A 29 -16.38 -4.19 16.63
CA HIS A 29 -16.49 -3.94 18.05
C HIS A 29 -15.16 -4.22 18.78
N PRO A 30 -14.91 -3.57 19.92
CA PRO A 30 -13.77 -3.91 20.78
C PRO A 30 -13.83 -5.36 21.26
N THR A 31 -12.66 -5.96 21.46
CA THR A 31 -12.55 -7.26 22.12
C THR A 31 -12.96 -7.16 23.59
N LYS A 32 -13.42 -8.26 24.17
CA LYS A 32 -13.75 -8.32 25.59
C LYS A 32 -12.52 -8.15 26.48
N SER A 33 -11.34 -8.58 26.02
CA SER A 33 -10.10 -8.41 26.76
C SER A 33 -9.50 -7.01 26.70
N GLY A 34 -9.94 -6.18 25.76
CA GLY A 34 -9.39 -4.85 25.50
C GLY A 34 -8.14 -4.85 24.62
N ILE A 35 -7.70 -6.00 24.10
CA ILE A 35 -6.64 -6.04 23.08
C ILE A 35 -7.17 -5.49 21.76
N GLU A 36 -6.36 -4.66 21.12
CA GLU A 36 -6.69 -4.08 19.82
C GLU A 36 -6.72 -5.12 18.69
N ILE A 37 -7.45 -4.81 17.63
CA ILE A 37 -7.75 -5.75 16.52
C ILE A 37 -6.47 -6.33 15.89
N TRP A 38 -5.44 -5.50 15.75
CA TRP A 38 -4.20 -5.80 15.01
C TRP A 38 -2.96 -5.88 15.91
N VAL A 39 -3.13 -5.92 17.23
CA VAL A 39 -2.02 -6.01 18.19
C VAL A 39 -1.77 -7.47 18.56
N ASP A 40 -0.53 -7.91 18.44
CA ASP A 40 -0.05 -9.22 18.90
C ASP A 40 -0.06 -9.25 20.45
N PRO A 41 -0.74 -10.21 21.10
CA PRO A 41 -0.71 -10.37 22.56
C PRO A 41 0.69 -10.68 23.11
N ALA A 42 1.64 -11.10 22.27
CA ALA A 42 3.04 -11.30 22.65
C ALA A 42 3.84 -9.99 22.75
N THR A 43 3.31 -8.86 22.26
CA THR A 43 4.03 -7.58 22.34
C THR A 43 4.30 -7.20 23.80
N PRO A 44 5.56 -6.87 24.16
CA PRO A 44 5.93 -6.53 25.53
C PRO A 44 5.09 -5.38 26.12
N ARG A 45 4.82 -5.43 27.42
CA ARG A 45 3.98 -4.44 28.12
C ARG A 45 4.60 -3.04 28.16
N ASP A 46 5.93 -2.95 28.13
CA ASP A 46 6.69 -1.70 28.06
C ASP A 46 6.76 -1.11 26.63
N ARG A 47 6.14 -1.77 25.65
CA ARG A 47 6.11 -1.36 24.23
C ARG A 47 4.73 -0.97 23.74
N GLN A 48 3.78 -0.75 24.65
CA GLN A 48 2.39 -0.38 24.31
C GLN A 48 2.23 1.10 23.94
N THR A 49 3.26 1.93 24.18
CA THR A 49 3.21 3.36 23.93
C THR A 49 4.54 3.86 23.39
N TYR A 50 4.50 4.92 22.59
CA TYR A 50 5.65 5.61 22.04
C TYR A 50 5.52 7.12 22.30
N VAL A 51 6.64 7.83 22.44
CA VAL A 51 6.65 9.30 22.49
C VAL A 51 7.27 9.79 21.19
N SER A 52 6.48 10.51 20.40
CA SER A 52 6.91 11.01 19.11
C SER A 52 8.05 12.01 19.23
N SER A 53 8.73 12.25 18.11
CA SER A 53 9.78 13.27 18.00
C SER A 53 9.32 14.69 18.35
N ARG A 54 8.01 14.92 18.44
CA ARG A 54 7.38 16.18 18.84
C ARG A 54 6.72 16.12 20.22
N GLY A 55 7.02 15.08 21.01
CA GLY A 55 6.64 14.96 22.42
C GLY A 55 5.23 14.44 22.69
N ARG A 56 4.47 14.06 21.66
CA ARG A 56 3.12 13.50 21.83
C ARG A 56 3.19 12.01 22.12
N LYS A 57 2.34 11.53 23.03
CA LYS A 57 2.24 10.10 23.37
C LYS A 57 1.32 9.40 22.38
N TRP A 58 1.82 8.37 21.71
CA TRP A 58 1.09 7.53 20.76
C TRP A 58 0.91 6.12 21.33
N ASP A 59 -0.24 5.51 21.05
CA ASP A 59 -0.58 4.16 21.52
C ASP A 59 -0.30 3.14 20.43
N LEU A 60 0.11 1.93 20.83
CA LEU A 60 0.32 0.80 19.93
C LEU A 60 -1.02 0.35 19.31
N VAL A 61 -1.08 0.26 18.00
CA VAL A 61 -2.32 -0.04 17.25
C VAL A 61 -2.16 -1.23 16.30
N VAL A 62 -0.93 -1.56 15.92
CA VAL A 62 -0.59 -2.78 15.18
C VAL A 62 0.71 -3.34 15.75
N SER A 63 0.77 -4.65 15.91
CA SER A 63 2.05 -5.34 16.11
C SER A 63 2.02 -6.77 15.57
N ASP A 64 3.18 -7.23 15.10
CA ASP A 64 3.46 -8.63 14.83
C ASP A 64 4.88 -8.92 15.32
N GLU A 65 5.02 -9.81 16.30
CA GLU A 65 6.31 -10.17 16.91
C GLU A 65 6.91 -11.42 16.26
N PHE A 66 6.26 -12.00 15.25
CA PHE A 66 6.72 -13.17 14.48
C PHE A 66 7.14 -14.40 15.31
N ASN A 67 6.66 -14.51 16.56
CA ASN A 67 7.05 -15.55 17.52
C ASN A 67 6.43 -16.94 17.28
N THR A 68 5.59 -17.09 16.25
CA THR A 68 5.01 -18.39 15.87
C THR A 68 5.78 -18.96 14.70
N LYS A 69 6.44 -20.11 14.88
CA LYS A 69 7.24 -20.80 13.86
C LYS A 69 6.39 -21.36 12.71
N ASN A 70 6.96 -21.45 11.51
CA ASN A 70 6.38 -22.06 10.31
C ASN A 70 5.04 -21.45 9.86
N ARG A 71 4.87 -20.12 9.99
CA ARG A 71 3.68 -19.44 9.45
C ARG A 71 3.64 -19.57 7.93
N SER A 72 2.43 -19.79 7.40
CA SER A 72 2.13 -19.64 5.98
C SER A 72 1.56 -18.26 5.73
N PHE A 73 2.01 -17.62 4.65
CA PHE A 73 1.53 -16.32 4.20
C PHE A 73 0.74 -16.40 2.89
N ARG A 74 0.38 -17.60 2.43
CA ARG A 74 -0.47 -17.77 1.24
C ARG A 74 -1.80 -17.02 1.39
N PRO A 75 -2.46 -16.65 0.27
CA PRO A 75 -3.79 -16.06 0.31
C PRO A 75 -4.75 -16.85 1.22
N GLY A 76 -5.31 -16.18 2.22
CA GLY A 76 -6.22 -16.76 3.20
C GLY A 76 -5.57 -17.35 4.45
N ASP A 77 -4.25 -17.57 4.49
CA ASP A 77 -3.58 -18.28 5.59
C ASP A 77 -3.26 -17.40 6.80
N ASP A 78 -2.88 -16.14 6.59
CA ASP A 78 -2.59 -15.19 7.65
C ASP A 78 -3.55 -13.98 7.65
N HIS A 79 -3.93 -13.55 8.85
CA HIS A 79 -4.85 -12.45 9.08
C HIS A 79 -4.34 -11.08 8.61
N MET A 80 -3.03 -10.85 8.61
CA MET A 80 -2.43 -9.55 8.28
C MET A 80 -1.72 -9.60 6.93
N TRP A 81 -0.92 -10.63 6.71
CA TRP A 81 0.05 -10.66 5.63
C TRP A 81 -0.36 -11.62 4.50
N THR A 82 0.01 -11.29 3.27
CA THR A 82 -0.21 -12.12 2.09
C THR A 82 1.03 -12.10 1.22
N SER A 83 1.69 -13.24 1.03
CA SER A 83 2.75 -13.40 0.05
C SER A 83 2.18 -13.50 -1.36
N LEU A 84 2.99 -13.17 -2.36
CA LEU A 84 2.64 -13.28 -3.77
C LEU A 84 3.37 -14.43 -4.48
N ASP A 85 2.77 -14.93 -5.56
CA ASP A 85 3.40 -15.81 -6.55
C ASP A 85 3.31 -15.15 -7.93
N LYS A 86 4.35 -14.41 -8.33
CA LYS A 86 4.34 -13.58 -9.53
C LYS A 86 5.77 -13.19 -9.95
N PRO A 87 6.10 -13.19 -11.25
CA PRO A 87 7.35 -12.57 -11.73
C PRO A 87 7.32 -11.06 -11.49
N ASP A 88 8.45 -10.50 -11.07
CA ASP A 88 8.59 -9.04 -11.07
C ASP A 88 8.85 -8.57 -12.51
N GLY A 89 7.90 -7.82 -13.03
CA GLY A 89 7.86 -7.40 -14.43
C GLY A 89 8.57 -6.09 -14.73
N VAL A 90 9.03 -5.37 -13.71
CA VAL A 90 9.48 -3.99 -13.84
C VAL A 90 10.97 -3.87 -13.54
N ASN A 91 11.56 -2.72 -13.87
CA ASN A 91 12.91 -2.33 -13.43
C ASN A 91 14.04 -3.33 -13.76
N GLY A 92 13.86 -4.17 -14.78
CA GLY A 92 14.85 -5.18 -15.16
C GLY A 92 15.08 -6.24 -14.08
N ALA A 93 14.05 -6.54 -13.30
CA ALA A 93 14.07 -7.57 -12.28
C ALA A 93 14.50 -8.95 -12.83
N LEU A 94 15.09 -9.76 -11.96
CA LEU A 94 15.71 -11.04 -12.27
C LEU A 94 15.10 -12.18 -11.45
N GLU A 95 14.16 -11.87 -10.58
CA GLU A 95 13.50 -12.79 -9.65
C GLU A 95 12.02 -13.05 -9.96
N ILE A 96 11.56 -14.22 -9.52
CA ILE A 96 10.14 -14.50 -9.34
C ILE A 96 9.84 -14.49 -7.84
N TYR A 97 8.78 -13.79 -7.45
CA TYR A 97 8.24 -13.89 -6.09
C TYR A 97 7.43 -15.17 -5.95
N SER A 98 7.62 -15.89 -4.85
CA SER A 98 6.85 -17.10 -4.57
C SER A 98 6.52 -17.26 -3.09
N HIS A 99 5.36 -17.87 -2.83
CA HIS A 99 4.85 -18.05 -1.47
C HIS A 99 5.78 -18.87 -0.55
N ASN A 100 6.58 -19.78 -1.10
CA ASN A 100 7.46 -20.68 -0.33
C ASN A 100 8.83 -20.07 -0.01
N MET A 101 9.13 -18.86 -0.49
CA MET A 101 10.36 -18.13 -0.17
C MET A 101 10.20 -17.26 1.10
N THR A 102 9.15 -17.50 1.89
CA THR A 102 8.93 -16.79 3.13
C THR A 102 8.23 -17.68 4.16
N SER A 103 8.65 -17.54 5.43
CA SER A 103 7.96 -18.11 6.59
C SER A 103 8.48 -17.42 7.85
N THR A 104 8.19 -18.01 9.00
CA THR A 104 8.79 -17.64 10.29
C THR A 104 9.64 -18.80 10.82
N LYS A 105 10.77 -18.46 11.43
CA LYS A 105 11.70 -19.43 12.03
C LYS A 105 12.12 -18.93 13.41
N CYS A 106 12.55 -19.85 14.26
CA CYS A 106 13.26 -19.52 15.50
C CYS A 106 14.66 -20.14 15.46
N ASP A 107 15.66 -19.35 15.84
CA ASP A 107 17.04 -19.79 16.03
C ASP A 107 17.18 -20.51 17.39
N ASP A 108 18.31 -21.18 17.61
CA ASP A 108 18.56 -22.01 18.80
C ASP A 108 18.59 -21.18 20.11
N ASP A 109 18.81 -19.87 20.00
CA ASP A 109 18.78 -18.92 21.12
C ASP A 109 17.35 -18.49 21.52
N GLY A 110 16.33 -18.99 20.82
CA GLY A 110 14.93 -18.67 21.05
C GLY A 110 14.43 -17.43 20.31
N THR A 111 15.29 -16.74 19.55
CA THR A 111 14.88 -15.59 18.72
C THR A 111 14.06 -16.09 17.54
N CYS A 112 12.79 -15.71 17.50
CA CYS A 112 11.92 -15.97 16.36
C CYS A 112 11.86 -14.75 15.44
N TYR A 113 11.71 -14.98 14.14
CA TYR A 113 11.70 -13.93 13.14
C TYR A 113 10.94 -14.39 11.89
N PHE A 114 10.38 -13.43 11.17
CA PHE A 114 9.99 -13.58 9.78
C PHE A 114 11.21 -13.53 8.87
N TYR A 115 11.20 -14.30 7.78
CA TYR A 115 12.22 -14.21 6.76
C TYR A 115 11.69 -14.17 5.33
N ILE A 116 12.47 -13.51 4.47
CA ILE A 116 12.44 -13.70 3.02
C ILE A 116 13.75 -14.39 2.65
N GLU A 117 13.62 -15.53 2.00
CA GLU A 117 14.70 -16.27 1.38
C GLU A 117 14.86 -15.79 -0.06
N CYS A 118 16.09 -15.50 -0.45
CA CYS A 118 16.45 -15.27 -1.84
C CYS A 118 17.40 -16.38 -2.27
N GLN A 119 17.09 -17.06 -3.37
CA GLN A 119 17.83 -18.20 -3.90
C GLN A 119 18.23 -17.93 -5.37
N ASP A 120 19.41 -18.38 -5.78
CA ASP A 120 19.76 -18.46 -7.21
C ASP A 120 19.08 -19.69 -7.84
N GLU A 121 18.14 -19.44 -8.75
CA GLU A 121 17.31 -20.47 -9.37
C GLU A 121 16.86 -20.03 -10.76
N VAL A 122 17.25 -20.79 -11.78
CA VAL A 122 16.87 -20.49 -13.17
C VAL A 122 15.43 -20.90 -13.42
N ASN A 123 14.63 -19.92 -13.80
CA ASN A 123 13.24 -20.03 -14.13
C ASN A 123 13.00 -19.47 -15.54
N VAL A 124 12.20 -20.20 -16.32
CA VAL A 124 11.81 -19.78 -17.66
C VAL A 124 10.30 -19.80 -17.75
N ILE A 125 9.71 -18.63 -17.96
CA ILE A 125 8.26 -18.48 -18.14
C ILE A 125 7.96 -18.03 -19.55
N LYS A 126 6.81 -18.45 -20.10
CA LYS A 126 6.32 -17.94 -21.38
C LYS A 126 5.37 -16.78 -21.12
N VAL A 127 5.74 -15.59 -21.58
CA VAL A 127 4.92 -14.38 -21.46
C VAL A 127 4.39 -13.98 -22.83
N TYR A 128 3.17 -13.48 -22.87
CA TYR A 128 2.60 -12.89 -24.08
C TYR A 128 3.05 -11.42 -24.18
N ASN A 129 3.83 -11.12 -25.21
CA ASN A 129 4.31 -9.77 -25.46
C ASN A 129 3.38 -9.07 -26.45
N MET A 130 2.57 -8.13 -25.97
CA MET A 130 1.70 -7.32 -26.82
C MET A 130 2.43 -6.16 -27.52
N TYR A 131 3.68 -5.90 -27.14
CA TYR A 131 4.52 -4.81 -27.64
C TYR A 131 5.50 -5.26 -28.73
N THR A 132 5.18 -6.34 -29.44
CA THR A 132 5.90 -6.79 -30.64
C THR A 132 4.99 -6.77 -31.86
N HIS A 133 5.58 -6.80 -33.06
CA HIS A 133 4.85 -6.89 -34.31
C HIS A 133 5.27 -8.13 -35.12
N PRO A 134 4.44 -9.18 -35.19
CA PRO A 134 3.15 -9.36 -34.49
C PRO A 134 3.33 -9.61 -32.97
N PRO A 135 2.29 -9.34 -32.15
CA PRO A 135 2.24 -9.79 -30.76
C PRO A 135 2.40 -11.31 -30.66
N GLY A 136 3.12 -11.79 -29.66
CA GLY A 136 3.40 -13.22 -29.56
C GLY A 136 4.01 -13.64 -28.23
N TYR A 137 4.07 -14.96 -28.01
CA TYR A 137 4.70 -15.52 -26.84
C TYR A 137 6.23 -15.48 -26.97
N GLN A 138 6.90 -15.08 -25.89
CA GLN A 138 8.35 -15.12 -25.75
C GLN A 138 8.75 -15.77 -24.42
N SER A 139 9.95 -16.35 -24.39
CA SER A 139 10.53 -16.86 -23.14
C SER A 139 11.16 -15.70 -22.37
N ALA A 140 10.75 -15.51 -21.12
CA ALA A 140 11.40 -14.64 -20.15
C ALA A 140 12.19 -15.48 -19.15
N PHE A 141 13.42 -15.03 -18.86
CA PHE A 141 14.34 -15.70 -17.97
C PHE A 141 14.45 -14.93 -16.66
N PHE A 142 14.25 -15.65 -15.57
CA PHE A 142 14.48 -15.19 -14.20
C PHE A 142 15.55 -16.11 -13.60
N TYR A 143 16.55 -15.55 -12.95
CA TYR A 143 17.71 -16.29 -12.45
C TYR A 143 17.69 -16.46 -10.93
N TYR A 144 16.68 -15.88 -10.28
CA TYR A 144 16.52 -15.91 -8.84
C TYR A 144 15.06 -16.17 -8.47
N ARG A 145 14.86 -16.63 -7.25
CA ARG A 145 13.54 -16.71 -6.61
C ARG A 145 13.61 -16.02 -5.26
N ALA A 146 12.59 -15.24 -4.94
CA ALA A 146 12.47 -14.48 -3.69
C ALA A 146 11.01 -14.41 -3.23
N ALA A 147 10.68 -13.52 -2.28
CA ALA A 147 9.30 -13.26 -1.88
C ALA A 147 8.99 -11.76 -1.84
N MET A 148 7.72 -11.45 -2.11
CA MET A 148 7.07 -10.19 -1.77
C MET A 148 5.86 -10.52 -0.90
N VAL A 149 5.68 -9.77 0.19
CA VAL A 149 4.56 -9.93 1.13
C VAL A 149 3.92 -8.57 1.35
N GLN A 150 2.59 -8.55 1.37
CA GLN A 150 1.78 -7.33 1.42
C GLN A 150 0.69 -7.44 2.49
N SER A 151 0.34 -6.31 3.12
CA SER A 151 -0.90 -6.18 3.90
C SER A 151 -2.09 -5.64 3.08
N TRP A 152 -1.94 -5.58 1.75
CA TRP A 152 -2.87 -4.93 0.83
C TRP A 152 -4.33 -5.31 1.09
N ASN A 153 -5.17 -4.28 1.23
CA ASN A 153 -6.60 -4.37 1.48
C ASN A 153 -7.04 -5.22 2.70
N LYS A 154 -6.11 -5.63 3.55
CA LYS A 154 -6.36 -6.28 4.86
C LYS A 154 -6.11 -5.30 6.00
N LEU A 155 -4.91 -4.73 6.00
CA LEU A 155 -4.45 -3.74 6.97
C LEU A 155 -3.83 -2.58 6.20
N CYS A 156 -4.47 -1.41 6.35
CA CYS A 156 -3.97 -0.14 5.88
C CYS A 156 -4.05 0.88 7.01
N PHE A 157 -3.31 1.97 6.89
CA PHE A 157 -3.36 3.05 7.87
C PHE A 157 -2.97 4.39 7.22
N GLN A 158 -3.36 5.47 7.87
CA GLN A 158 -2.87 6.82 7.59
C GLN A 158 -2.12 7.31 8.82
N GLY A 159 -0.90 7.78 8.65
CA GLY A 159 -0.07 8.33 9.73
C GLY A 159 0.27 7.34 10.86
N GLY A 160 1.21 7.76 11.69
CA GLY A 160 1.71 7.02 12.85
C GLY A 160 3.23 6.88 12.83
N MET A 161 3.76 6.20 13.85
CA MET A 161 5.16 5.79 13.91
C MET A 161 5.23 4.30 13.64
N LEU A 162 5.82 3.93 12.51
CA LEU A 162 6.09 2.55 12.14
C LEU A 162 7.54 2.21 12.51
N GLU A 163 7.73 1.19 13.35
CA GLU A 163 9.03 0.62 13.71
C GLU A 163 9.11 -0.80 13.16
N VAL A 164 10.15 -1.06 12.37
CA VAL A 164 10.48 -2.39 11.85
C VAL A 164 11.88 -2.75 12.28
N ARG A 165 12.04 -3.84 13.02
CA ARG A 165 13.37 -4.34 13.40
C ARG A 165 13.80 -5.42 12.41
N ALA A 166 14.78 -5.11 11.57
CA ALA A 166 15.17 -5.97 10.45
C ALA A 166 16.69 -6.13 10.30
N GLN A 167 17.09 -7.25 9.70
CA GLN A 167 18.45 -7.56 9.27
C GLN A 167 18.43 -7.77 7.75
N LEU A 168 19.40 -7.17 7.06
CA LEU A 168 19.48 -7.19 5.60
C LEU A 168 20.23 -8.42 5.07
N PRO A 169 19.85 -8.93 3.89
CA PRO A 169 20.51 -10.05 3.23
C PRO A 169 21.91 -9.66 2.71
N GLY A 170 22.89 -10.55 2.89
CA GLY A 170 24.24 -10.37 2.34
C GLY A 170 25.15 -11.58 2.52
N ALA A 171 26.20 -11.65 1.70
CA ALA A 171 27.28 -12.62 1.82
C ALA A 171 28.24 -12.19 2.93
N VAL A 172 27.90 -12.53 4.18
CA VAL A 172 28.62 -12.10 5.39
C VAL A 172 29.22 -13.27 6.19
N SER A 173 29.17 -14.50 5.66
CA SER A 173 29.84 -15.64 6.28
C SER A 173 31.36 -15.52 6.14
N LYS A 174 32.12 -16.20 7.02
CA LYS A 174 33.59 -16.29 6.85
C LYS A 174 34.00 -16.91 5.51
N ALA A 175 33.19 -17.83 4.97
CA ALA A 175 33.46 -18.51 3.71
C ALA A 175 33.31 -17.58 2.49
N SER A 176 32.47 -16.55 2.58
CA SER A 176 32.28 -15.54 1.51
C SER A 176 33.56 -14.78 1.19
N LYS A 177 34.51 -14.68 2.13
CA LYS A 177 35.70 -13.83 2.03
C LYS A 177 35.36 -12.37 1.73
N ASN A 178 34.18 -11.92 2.16
CA ASN A 178 33.76 -10.53 2.05
C ASN A 178 34.79 -9.61 2.76
N PRO A 179 35.46 -8.69 2.04
CA PRO A 179 36.49 -7.84 2.61
C PRO A 179 35.92 -6.86 3.64
N ASP A 180 34.63 -6.52 3.56
CA ASP A 180 34.01 -5.57 4.48
C ASP A 180 33.91 -6.14 5.90
N LEU A 181 33.97 -7.47 6.09
CA LEU A 181 34.01 -8.10 7.42
C LEU A 181 35.15 -7.59 8.31
N ALA A 182 36.25 -7.13 7.72
CA ALA A 182 37.38 -6.56 8.47
C ALA A 182 37.12 -5.14 9.00
N LEU A 183 36.07 -4.46 8.51
CA LEU A 183 35.72 -3.09 8.92
C LEU A 183 35.01 -3.06 10.29
N GLY A 184 34.44 -4.19 10.73
CA GLY A 184 33.61 -4.29 11.93
C GLY A 184 32.20 -3.72 11.72
N GLU A 185 31.32 -3.89 12.71
CA GLU A 185 29.90 -3.51 12.60
C GLU A 185 29.71 -2.03 12.24
N SER A 186 30.44 -1.11 12.87
CA SER A 186 30.40 0.33 12.57
C SER A 186 31.15 0.74 11.31
N GLY A 187 31.74 -0.21 10.59
CA GLY A 187 32.44 0.03 9.33
C GLY A 187 31.45 0.32 8.21
N GLU A 188 31.57 1.48 7.56
CA GLU A 188 30.81 1.80 6.35
C GLU A 188 31.15 0.80 5.24
N VAL A 189 30.13 0.17 4.64
CA VAL A 189 30.28 -0.82 3.57
C VAL A 189 31.01 -0.17 2.37
N LYS A 190 31.94 -0.90 1.75
CA LYS A 190 32.82 -0.34 0.69
C LYS A 190 32.66 -1.02 -0.67
N THR A 191 31.90 -2.10 -0.76
CA THR A 191 31.61 -2.78 -2.02
C THR A 191 30.15 -3.23 -2.10
N THR A 192 29.53 -3.17 -3.28
CA THR A 192 28.19 -3.73 -3.53
C THR A 192 28.20 -5.24 -3.79
N LYS A 193 29.35 -5.81 -4.18
CA LYS A 193 29.45 -7.18 -4.72
C LYS A 193 28.90 -8.26 -3.77
N PHE A 194 29.13 -8.10 -2.46
CA PHE A 194 28.72 -9.08 -1.45
C PHE A 194 27.30 -8.83 -0.91
N TYR A 195 26.59 -7.85 -1.47
CA TYR A 195 25.23 -7.49 -1.11
C TYR A 195 24.39 -7.41 -2.40
N PRO A 196 24.22 -8.53 -3.12
CA PRO A 196 23.73 -8.55 -4.50
C PRO A 196 22.22 -8.33 -4.65
N THR A 197 21.50 -8.18 -3.54
CA THR A 197 20.04 -8.07 -3.48
C THR A 197 19.62 -6.65 -3.09
N TRP A 198 18.36 -6.33 -3.39
CA TRP A 198 17.71 -5.07 -3.09
C TRP A 198 16.53 -5.32 -2.12
N PRO A 199 16.79 -5.34 -0.80
CA PRO A 199 15.72 -5.43 0.19
C PRO A 199 14.87 -4.15 0.20
N GLY A 200 13.55 -4.34 0.33
CA GLY A 200 12.55 -3.27 0.43
C GLY A 200 11.66 -3.45 1.65
N ILE A 201 11.43 -2.37 2.39
CA ILE A 201 10.32 -2.20 3.35
C ILE A 201 9.69 -0.84 3.03
N TRP A 202 8.48 -0.86 2.52
CA TRP A 202 7.86 0.32 1.93
C TRP A 202 6.34 0.23 1.98
N MET A 203 5.69 1.35 1.69
CA MET A 203 4.24 1.46 1.77
C MET A 203 3.70 2.07 0.49
N MET A 204 2.51 1.65 0.09
CA MET A 204 1.82 2.18 -1.10
C MET A 204 0.35 2.47 -0.79
N GLY A 205 -0.19 3.53 -1.39
CA GLY A 205 -1.62 3.85 -1.27
C GLY A 205 -2.51 2.73 -1.81
N ASN A 206 -3.59 2.39 -1.08
CA ASN A 206 -4.41 1.20 -1.30
C ASN A 206 -5.14 1.16 -2.66
N LEU A 207 -5.25 2.29 -3.37
CA LEU A 207 -5.85 2.39 -4.71
C LEU A 207 -5.00 1.78 -5.83
N GLY A 208 -3.76 1.38 -5.54
CA GLY A 208 -2.97 0.52 -6.41
C GLY A 208 -2.41 -0.66 -5.62
N ARG A 209 -2.16 -1.78 -6.30
CA ARG A 209 -1.46 -2.93 -5.73
C ARG A 209 -0.13 -3.11 -6.45
N ALA A 210 0.95 -3.05 -5.69
CA ALA A 210 2.31 -3.24 -6.19
C ALA A 210 2.41 -4.50 -7.02
N ILE A 211 3.15 -4.42 -8.14
CA ILE A 211 3.31 -5.41 -9.21
C ILE A 211 2.03 -5.80 -9.99
N PHE A 212 0.91 -5.09 -9.78
CA PHE A 212 -0.30 -5.18 -10.62
C PHE A 212 -0.46 -3.91 -11.48
N SER A 213 0.23 -3.89 -12.62
CA SER A 213 0.34 -2.71 -13.50
C SER A 213 -1.00 -2.09 -13.94
N ALA A 214 -2.08 -2.89 -14.02
CA ALA A 214 -3.41 -2.39 -14.35
C ALA A 214 -3.95 -1.44 -13.26
N SER A 215 -3.79 -1.82 -11.99
CA SER A 215 -4.21 -1.00 -10.84
C SER A 215 -3.32 0.23 -10.62
N THR A 216 -2.04 0.17 -10.98
CA THR A 216 -1.08 1.26 -10.73
C THR A 216 -1.04 2.29 -11.87
N ASN A 217 -1.54 1.92 -13.06
CA ASN A 217 -1.53 2.79 -14.23
C ASN A 217 -2.30 4.11 -14.00
N ARG A 218 -1.60 5.25 -14.17
CA ARG A 218 -2.11 6.61 -13.88
C ARG A 218 -2.65 6.79 -12.46
N MET A 219 -2.21 5.92 -11.54
CA MET A 219 -2.59 5.93 -10.13
C MET A 219 -1.33 6.12 -9.27
N TRP A 220 -0.32 5.31 -9.52
CA TRP A 220 1.00 5.46 -8.93
C TRP A 220 1.81 6.53 -9.69
N PRO A 221 2.57 7.39 -9.02
CA PRO A 221 2.60 7.66 -7.57
C PRO A 221 1.85 8.96 -7.22
N PHE A 222 0.61 9.15 -7.68
CA PHE A 222 -0.05 10.45 -7.57
C PHE A 222 -0.29 10.90 -6.12
N SER A 223 0.06 12.16 -5.85
CA SER A 223 -0.21 12.93 -4.63
C SER A 223 -0.63 14.36 -5.03
N TYR A 224 -1.74 14.46 -5.76
CA TYR A 224 -2.21 15.69 -6.37
C TYR A 224 -3.73 15.80 -6.33
N ASP A 225 -4.22 16.91 -5.78
CA ASP A 225 -5.63 17.15 -5.48
C ASP A 225 -6.07 18.55 -5.96
N LYS A 226 -5.81 18.87 -7.23
CA LYS A 226 -6.21 20.14 -7.83
C LYS A 226 -6.75 20.01 -9.25
N CYS A 227 -7.78 20.79 -9.56
CA CYS A 227 -8.28 20.94 -10.92
C CYS A 227 -7.67 22.18 -11.58
N GLU A 228 -6.50 22.01 -12.18
CA GLU A 228 -5.76 23.10 -12.86
C GLU A 228 -5.25 22.61 -14.24
N PRO A 229 -6.13 22.47 -15.25
CA PRO A 229 -5.77 21.87 -16.55
C PRO A 229 -4.65 22.59 -17.31
N ASP A 230 -4.45 23.88 -17.04
CA ASP A 230 -3.37 24.68 -17.63
C ASP A 230 -1.98 24.35 -17.01
N VAL A 231 -1.96 23.73 -15.82
CA VAL A 231 -0.73 23.35 -15.10
C VAL A 231 -0.44 21.86 -15.28
N PHE A 232 -1.47 21.02 -15.19
CA PHE A 232 -1.35 19.58 -15.32
C PHE A 232 -2.57 18.98 -16.04
N ASP A 233 -2.34 18.21 -17.11
CA ASP A 233 -3.43 17.57 -17.85
C ASP A 233 -4.10 16.50 -16.97
N PRO A 234 -5.38 16.70 -16.59
CA PRO A 234 -6.09 15.79 -15.69
C PRO A 234 -6.26 14.37 -16.26
N LYS A 235 -6.12 14.15 -17.58
CA LYS A 235 -6.20 12.80 -18.19
C LYS A 235 -5.06 11.87 -17.76
N ASN A 236 -3.96 12.44 -17.29
CA ASN A 236 -2.81 11.69 -16.82
C ASN A 236 -3.00 11.13 -15.39
N GLN A 237 -3.96 11.64 -14.62
CA GLN A 237 -4.32 11.12 -13.30
C GLN A 237 -5.70 10.46 -13.38
N ARG A 238 -5.77 9.16 -13.07
CA ARG A 238 -6.98 8.36 -13.27
C ARG A 238 -8.16 8.83 -12.41
N ILE A 239 -7.90 9.24 -11.17
CA ILE A 239 -8.87 9.88 -10.28
C ILE A 239 -8.36 11.31 -10.05
N ASN A 240 -8.90 12.28 -10.78
CA ASN A 240 -8.47 13.68 -10.71
C ASN A 240 -9.56 14.59 -10.11
N ALA A 241 -9.12 15.71 -9.53
CA ALA A 241 -9.99 16.66 -8.85
C ALA A 241 -10.93 17.46 -9.78
N CYS A 242 -10.81 17.34 -11.11
CA CYS A 242 -11.74 17.98 -12.05
C CYS A 242 -13.06 17.21 -12.20
N ASN A 243 -13.18 16.03 -11.60
CA ASN A 243 -14.36 15.19 -11.70
C ASN A 243 -15.28 15.38 -10.47
N ASP A 244 -16.45 15.96 -10.68
CA ASP A 244 -17.47 16.20 -9.65
C ASP A 244 -18.32 14.95 -9.34
N ASN A 245 -18.18 13.88 -10.13
CA ASN A 245 -18.86 12.62 -9.93
C ASN A 245 -17.98 11.43 -10.36
N PRO A 246 -16.92 11.12 -9.60
CA PRO A 246 -16.00 10.03 -9.93
C PRO A 246 -16.63 8.63 -9.85
N GLY A 247 -17.82 8.50 -9.25
CA GLY A 247 -18.47 7.21 -9.03
C GLY A 247 -17.76 6.36 -7.99
N TYR A 248 -18.18 5.10 -7.85
CA TYR A 248 -17.54 4.11 -6.98
C TYR A 248 -17.25 4.58 -5.53
N GLY A 249 -18.11 5.41 -4.96
CA GLY A 249 -17.97 5.90 -3.58
C GLY A 249 -16.85 6.90 -3.34
N LEU A 250 -16.12 7.32 -4.38
CA LEU A 250 -15.08 8.34 -4.28
C LEU A 250 -15.70 9.72 -4.01
N ASN A 251 -14.94 10.58 -3.33
CA ASN A 251 -15.37 11.94 -3.04
C ASN A 251 -15.34 12.82 -4.31
N PRO A 252 -16.38 13.64 -4.56
CA PRO A 252 -16.38 14.64 -5.62
C PRO A 252 -15.20 15.60 -5.55
N ASN A 253 -14.62 15.94 -6.70
CA ASN A 253 -13.54 16.92 -6.85
C ASN A 253 -12.29 16.63 -6.00
N GLN A 254 -12.01 15.35 -5.75
CA GLN A 254 -10.82 14.90 -5.03
C GLN A 254 -9.90 14.12 -5.98
N GLY A 255 -8.70 14.63 -6.21
CA GLY A 255 -7.62 13.93 -6.91
C GLY A 255 -7.00 12.90 -5.97
N ARG A 256 -6.85 11.67 -6.46
CA ARG A 256 -6.42 10.51 -5.68
C ARG A 256 -5.33 9.74 -6.42
N GLY A 257 -4.63 8.87 -5.70
CA GLY A 257 -3.52 8.11 -6.25
C GLY A 257 -3.10 6.93 -5.39
N ALA A 258 -1.94 6.39 -5.72
CA ALA A 258 -1.25 5.40 -4.93
C ALA A 258 0.21 5.85 -4.73
N PRO A 259 0.45 6.89 -3.90
CA PRO A 259 1.81 7.36 -3.61
C PRO A 259 2.57 6.29 -2.82
N GLU A 260 3.89 6.48 -2.72
CA GLU A 260 4.80 5.50 -2.13
C GLU A 260 5.73 6.16 -1.10
N ILE A 261 5.94 5.45 0.02
CA ILE A 261 6.89 5.81 1.08
C ILE A 261 7.84 4.65 1.32
N ASP A 262 9.12 4.88 1.06
CA ASP A 262 10.18 3.88 1.25
C ASP A 262 10.82 4.07 2.61
N ILE A 263 10.54 3.15 3.54
CA ILE A 263 11.17 3.16 4.87
C ILE A 263 12.63 2.72 4.72
N LEU A 264 12.81 1.66 3.93
CA LEU A 264 14.08 1.11 3.52
C LEU A 264 13.96 0.63 2.08
N GLU A 265 14.78 1.20 1.21
CA GLU A 265 14.97 0.69 -0.14
C GLU A 265 16.45 0.88 -0.52
N GLY A 266 17.24 -0.19 -0.71
CA GLY A 266 18.63 0.05 -1.10
C GLY A 266 19.62 -1.11 -1.08
N SER A 267 20.87 -0.77 -1.38
CA SER A 267 21.66 -1.47 -2.40
C SER A 267 23.11 -1.76 -2.01
N GLY A 268 23.35 -2.34 -0.84
CA GLY A 268 24.71 -2.65 -0.38
C GLY A 268 25.41 -1.46 0.29
N LEU A 269 25.65 -0.38 -0.48
CA LEU A 269 26.40 0.79 0.01
C LEU A 269 25.53 1.84 0.71
N VAL A 270 24.32 2.04 0.22
CA VAL A 270 23.40 3.09 0.65
C VAL A 270 21.99 2.54 0.75
N ILE A 271 21.20 3.12 1.65
CA ILE A 271 19.75 2.97 1.68
C ILE A 271 19.13 4.30 1.28
N SER A 272 18.14 4.24 0.40
CA SER A 272 17.24 5.33 0.04
C SER A 272 16.08 5.38 1.03
N SER A 273 15.78 6.60 1.46
CA SER A 273 14.55 6.96 2.15
C SER A 273 13.81 7.94 1.24
N SER A 274 12.65 7.54 0.73
CA SER A 274 11.97 8.23 -0.38
C SER A 274 10.49 8.45 -0.17
N LEU A 275 9.98 9.53 -0.77
CA LEU A 275 8.58 9.69 -1.16
C LEU A 275 8.52 9.69 -2.69
N GLN A 276 7.88 8.70 -3.30
CA GLN A 276 7.65 8.72 -4.75
C GLN A 276 6.30 9.38 -5.04
N ILE A 277 6.31 10.34 -5.97
CA ILE A 277 5.23 11.31 -6.13
C ILE A 277 5.01 11.76 -7.57
N ALA A 278 3.75 12.06 -7.89
CA ALA A 278 3.34 12.69 -9.14
C ALA A 278 2.23 13.73 -8.92
N PRO A 279 2.13 14.77 -9.76
CA PRO A 279 3.06 15.12 -10.84
C PRO A 279 4.43 15.50 -10.31
N GLY A 280 5.49 15.11 -11.00
CA GLY A 280 6.86 15.42 -10.62
C GLY A 280 7.29 16.83 -10.98
N MET A 281 8.43 17.27 -10.46
CA MET A 281 8.95 18.61 -10.70
C MET A 281 9.28 18.85 -12.19
N PRO A 282 8.86 19.98 -12.82
CA PRO A 282 9.21 20.30 -14.21
C PRO A 282 10.71 20.53 -14.40
N LYS A 283 11.21 20.33 -15.64
CA LYS A 283 12.64 20.47 -16.01
C LYS A 283 13.26 21.81 -15.59
N ASP A 284 12.48 22.89 -15.65
CA ASP A 284 12.94 24.25 -15.31
C ASP A 284 13.33 24.42 -13.82
N PHE A 285 12.92 23.50 -12.95
CA PHE A 285 13.23 23.53 -11.52
C PHE A 285 14.24 22.45 -11.09
N ARG A 286 14.82 21.70 -12.03
CA ARG A 286 15.77 20.58 -11.77
C ARG A 286 17.24 20.98 -11.99
N LEU A 287 18.19 20.08 -11.80
CA LEU A 287 19.59 20.30 -12.20
C LEU A 287 19.71 20.69 -13.69
N PHE A 288 20.73 21.47 -14.03
CA PHE A 288 21.06 21.67 -15.44
C PHE A 288 21.61 20.38 -16.04
N SER A 289 21.21 20.08 -17.29
CA SER A 289 21.77 18.94 -18.01
C SER A 289 23.26 19.16 -18.29
N PRO A 290 24.13 18.14 -18.16
CA PRO A 290 25.49 18.21 -18.67
C PRO A 290 25.48 18.49 -20.18
N ASN A 291 26.32 19.41 -20.68
CA ASN A 291 26.47 19.65 -22.11
C ASN A 291 27.18 18.48 -22.82
N ASP A 292 26.89 18.28 -24.11
CA ASP A 292 27.45 17.23 -24.98
C ASP A 292 28.92 17.47 -25.42
N ASP A 293 29.57 18.55 -24.95
CA ASP A 293 30.95 18.90 -25.30
C ASP A 293 32.01 18.04 -24.58
N GLY A 294 31.84 16.71 -24.64
CA GLY A 294 32.90 15.72 -24.41
C GLY A 294 32.82 14.82 -23.17
N ALA A 295 31.73 14.78 -22.38
CA ALA A 295 31.72 13.98 -21.15
C ALA A 295 30.39 13.29 -20.83
N ASN A 296 30.52 11.97 -20.61
CA ASN A 296 29.67 11.09 -19.81
C ASN A 296 28.54 11.77 -19.01
N GLN A 297 27.30 11.66 -19.50
CA GLN A 297 26.07 12.08 -18.80
C GLN A 297 26.01 11.56 -17.35
N ALA A 298 26.71 10.47 -17.02
CA ALA A 298 26.82 9.95 -15.66
C ALA A 298 27.71 10.79 -14.71
N CYS A 299 28.29 11.91 -15.16
CA CYS A 299 29.07 12.82 -14.30
C CYS A 299 28.24 13.38 -13.13
N VAL A 300 26.92 13.53 -13.32
CA VAL A 300 26.00 14.07 -12.31
C VAL A 300 26.05 13.20 -11.05
N TYR A 301 26.04 11.87 -11.21
CA TYR A 301 26.13 10.91 -10.12
C TYR A 301 27.50 10.88 -9.41
N LYS A 302 28.52 11.48 -10.02
CA LYS A 302 29.87 11.62 -9.45
C LYS A 302 30.18 13.04 -8.97
N TYR A 303 29.23 13.96 -9.13
CA TYR A 303 29.38 15.38 -8.78
C TYR A 303 30.62 16.04 -9.40
N ASN A 304 31.00 15.61 -10.61
CA ASN A 304 32.22 16.07 -11.29
C ASN A 304 31.98 16.58 -12.72
N CYS A 305 30.73 16.91 -13.05
CA CYS A 305 30.40 17.61 -14.29
C CYS A 305 31.13 18.95 -14.38
N ILE A 306 31.64 19.24 -15.58
CA ILE A 306 32.28 20.52 -15.89
C ILE A 306 31.23 21.62 -16.08
N THR A 307 30.04 21.25 -16.56
CA THR A 307 28.90 22.17 -16.78
C THR A 307 28.48 22.81 -15.45
N PRO A 308 28.48 24.15 -15.34
CA PRO A 308 27.99 24.84 -14.15
C PRO A 308 26.54 24.49 -13.83
N GLY A 309 26.25 24.13 -12.58
CA GLY A 309 24.89 23.78 -12.14
C GLY A 309 24.40 22.40 -12.54
N ALA A 310 25.28 21.55 -13.12
CA ALA A 310 24.96 20.15 -13.39
C ALA A 310 25.35 19.20 -12.24
N ASN A 311 26.17 19.67 -11.27
CA ASN A 311 26.57 18.85 -10.13
C ASN A 311 25.55 18.89 -9.00
N MET A 312 25.16 20.09 -8.58
CA MET A 312 24.40 20.32 -7.36
C MET A 312 23.39 21.44 -7.60
N ILE A 313 22.19 21.27 -7.06
CA ILE A 313 21.10 22.23 -7.24
C ILE A 313 21.48 23.54 -6.56
N GLU A 314 21.28 24.67 -7.26
CA GLU A 314 21.66 26.01 -6.83
C GLU A 314 23.16 26.25 -6.59
N VAL A 315 24.03 25.40 -7.15
CA VAL A 315 25.49 25.52 -7.06
C VAL A 315 26.13 25.49 -8.47
N PRO A 316 26.81 26.56 -8.94
CA PRO A 316 27.07 27.81 -8.24
C PRO A 316 25.83 28.71 -8.13
N THR A 317 25.67 29.39 -7.00
CA THR A 317 24.48 30.20 -6.68
C THR A 317 24.28 31.36 -7.66
N SER A 318 25.36 32.05 -8.04
CA SER A 318 25.30 33.16 -8.99
C SER A 318 24.93 32.71 -10.40
N TYR A 319 25.29 31.48 -10.78
CA TYR A 319 24.94 30.91 -12.08
C TYR A 319 23.43 30.62 -12.15
N TYR A 320 22.87 29.91 -11.17
CA TYR A 320 21.43 29.65 -11.10
C TYR A 320 20.61 30.95 -11.10
N LYS A 321 21.00 31.93 -10.27
CA LYS A 321 20.35 33.24 -10.22
C LYS A 321 20.37 33.94 -11.59
N LYS A 322 21.47 33.86 -12.33
CA LYS A 322 21.61 34.46 -13.67
C LYS A 322 20.78 33.71 -14.72
N GLN A 323 20.74 32.38 -14.69
CA GLN A 323 20.09 31.57 -15.72
C GLN A 323 18.57 31.48 -15.55
N ARG A 324 18.05 31.44 -14.32
CA ARG A 324 16.62 31.21 -14.04
C ARG A 324 15.93 32.37 -13.35
N GLY A 325 16.58 33.00 -12.38
CA GLY A 325 15.98 34.08 -11.59
C GLY A 325 14.90 33.64 -10.60
N HIS A 326 14.67 32.33 -10.43
CA HIS A 326 13.83 31.74 -9.39
C HIS A 326 14.55 30.54 -8.73
N LYS A 327 14.01 30.10 -7.59
CA LYS A 327 14.50 28.92 -6.86
C LYS A 327 14.27 27.63 -7.63
N SER A 328 15.07 26.62 -7.35
CA SER A 328 15.00 25.28 -7.93
C SER A 328 14.91 24.22 -6.81
N TRP A 329 14.17 23.13 -7.06
CA TRP A 329 14.01 22.01 -6.12
C TRP A 329 13.27 22.30 -4.81
N TYR A 330 12.94 21.25 -4.07
CA TYR A 330 12.32 21.34 -2.76
C TYR A 330 13.21 22.14 -1.78
N GLN A 331 12.57 22.86 -0.86
CA GLN A 331 13.22 23.81 0.04
C GLN A 331 12.96 23.39 1.48
N GLY A 332 13.99 23.42 2.33
CA GLY A 332 13.84 23.07 3.76
C GLY A 332 13.77 21.56 4.03
N LEU A 333 14.29 20.73 3.12
CA LEU A 333 14.49 19.30 3.40
C LEU A 333 15.50 19.14 4.55
N ARG A 334 15.29 18.15 5.42
CA ARG A 334 16.04 17.97 6.67
C ARG A 334 16.85 16.69 6.63
N TYR A 335 18.14 16.77 6.92
CA TYR A 335 19.09 15.68 6.74
C TYR A 335 19.89 15.42 8.02
N GLY A 336 20.07 14.16 8.38
CA GLY A 336 20.73 13.73 9.61
C GLY A 336 21.87 12.75 9.38
N ALA A 337 22.61 12.51 10.46
CA ALA A 337 23.74 11.61 10.45
C ALA A 337 23.33 10.17 10.75
N ASN A 338 23.91 9.21 10.03
CA ASN A 338 23.91 7.81 10.45
C ASN A 338 25.00 7.63 11.53
N ASN A 339 24.58 7.69 12.79
CA ASN A 339 25.48 7.65 13.95
C ASN A 339 26.07 6.26 14.25
N HIS A 340 25.64 5.20 13.55
CA HIS A 340 26.23 3.87 13.71
C HIS A 340 27.56 3.72 12.97
N CYS A 341 27.82 4.58 11.98
CA CYS A 341 29.10 4.60 11.31
C CYS A 341 30.20 5.14 12.23
N LYS A 342 31.39 4.57 12.11
CA LYS A 342 32.59 5.06 12.80
C LYS A 342 32.88 6.52 12.42
N PRO A 343 33.14 7.42 13.39
CA PRO A 343 33.52 8.80 13.11
C PRO A 343 34.79 8.93 12.25
N ASN A 344 34.79 9.93 11.37
CA ASN A 344 35.87 10.36 10.51
C ASN A 344 36.08 11.87 10.67
N ALA A 345 37.22 12.26 11.24
CA ALA A 345 37.56 13.66 11.48
C ALA A 345 37.56 14.52 10.21
N LYS A 346 37.81 13.93 9.03
CA LYS A 346 37.78 14.66 7.74
C LYS A 346 36.38 14.98 7.24
N ALA A 347 35.36 14.30 7.74
CA ALA A 347 33.96 14.52 7.37
C ALA A 347 33.24 15.43 8.38
N LYS A 348 33.90 15.78 9.48
CA LYS A 348 33.33 16.63 10.53
C LYS A 348 33.17 18.07 10.02
N GLN A 349 32.01 18.65 10.26
CA GLN A 349 31.69 20.02 9.89
C GLN A 349 31.50 20.91 11.11
N ASP A 350 31.71 22.20 10.89
CA ASP A 350 31.37 23.29 11.79
C ASP A 350 30.17 24.07 11.23
N TYR A 351 29.17 24.33 12.09
CA TYR A 351 27.93 24.98 11.67
C TYR A 351 28.19 26.40 11.15
N ASP A 352 28.92 27.22 11.91
CA ASP A 352 29.12 28.64 11.59
C ASP A 352 29.83 28.79 10.24
N THR A 353 30.82 27.93 9.98
CA THR A 353 31.57 27.89 8.72
C THR A 353 30.66 27.56 7.54
N VAL A 354 29.89 26.47 7.61
CA VAL A 354 29.01 26.04 6.52
C VAL A 354 27.87 27.04 6.31
N ALA A 355 27.23 27.52 7.39
CA ALA A 355 26.14 28.48 7.32
C ALA A 355 26.60 29.82 6.71
N ALA A 356 27.80 30.30 7.06
CA ALA A 356 28.38 31.49 6.46
C ALA A 356 28.65 31.30 4.96
N SER A 357 29.14 30.13 4.54
CA SER A 357 29.36 29.79 3.13
C SER A 357 28.07 29.77 2.32
N VAL A 358 27.04 29.05 2.80
CA VAL A 358 25.72 28.99 2.15
C VAL A 358 25.12 30.39 2.02
N LYS A 359 25.18 31.20 3.09
CA LYS A 359 24.67 32.58 3.09
C LYS A 359 25.42 33.48 2.10
N ALA A 360 26.73 33.30 1.93
CA ALA A 360 27.52 34.05 0.96
C ALA A 360 27.22 33.64 -0.49
N GLY A 361 26.68 32.44 -0.70
CA GLY A 361 26.44 31.81 -1.99
C GLY A 361 27.67 31.04 -2.47
N ILE A 362 27.44 29.80 -2.91
CA ILE A 362 28.51 28.90 -3.35
C ILE A 362 29.00 29.33 -4.72
N THR A 363 30.29 29.68 -4.82
CA THR A 363 30.89 30.18 -6.07
C THR A 363 31.54 29.08 -6.91
N LYS A 364 31.98 28.00 -6.26
CA LYS A 364 32.56 26.82 -6.92
C LYS A 364 31.47 25.96 -7.56
N ASN A 365 31.84 25.19 -8.58
CA ASN A 365 30.94 24.22 -9.21
C ASN A 365 30.82 22.89 -8.44
N THR A 366 31.54 22.75 -7.32
CA THR A 366 31.58 21.55 -6.49
C THR A 366 31.53 21.93 -5.02
N CYS A 367 31.02 20.99 -4.20
CA CYS A 367 30.96 21.11 -2.76
C CYS A 367 32.22 20.56 -2.09
N SER A 368 32.53 21.10 -0.91
CA SER A 368 33.51 20.59 0.04
C SER A 368 32.91 20.65 1.44
N VAL A 369 33.59 20.01 2.40
CA VAL A 369 33.18 19.93 3.80
C VAL A 369 32.94 21.32 4.41
N ASP A 370 33.70 22.35 4.00
CA ASP A 370 33.56 23.70 4.55
C ASP A 370 32.64 24.60 3.74
N THR A 371 32.21 24.16 2.54
CA THR A 371 31.43 25.03 1.63
C THR A 371 29.96 24.68 1.56
N CYS A 372 29.60 23.40 1.63
CA CYS A 372 28.21 22.96 1.55
C CYS A 372 27.83 22.16 2.80
N PRO A 373 26.53 22.04 3.11
CA PRO A 373 26.03 21.08 4.10
C PRO A 373 26.49 19.65 3.76
N ALA A 374 26.60 18.77 4.76
CA ALA A 374 26.95 17.37 4.56
C ALA A 374 25.94 16.62 3.69
N SER A 375 24.69 17.08 3.67
CA SER A 375 23.66 16.60 2.77
C SER A 375 23.87 16.96 1.31
N VAL A 376 24.83 17.85 1.04
CA VAL A 376 25.06 18.61 -0.19
C VAL A 376 23.86 19.43 -0.68
N ASP A 377 22.72 19.44 0.02
CA ASP A 377 21.59 20.30 -0.27
C ASP A 377 21.77 21.68 0.37
N VAL A 378 22.10 22.69 -0.44
CA VAL A 378 22.22 24.09 0.00
C VAL A 378 20.87 24.75 0.29
N ASN A 379 19.76 24.12 -0.12
CA ASN A 379 18.40 24.55 0.18
C ASN A 379 17.81 23.84 1.41
N GLY A 380 18.56 22.88 1.98
CA GLY A 380 18.15 22.14 3.17
C GLY A 380 18.05 23.01 4.41
N ASP A 381 17.28 22.55 5.38
CA ASP A 381 17.19 23.19 6.70
C ASP A 381 18.54 23.01 7.44
N LEU A 382 19.06 24.09 8.01
CA LEU A 382 20.27 24.12 8.86
C LEU A 382 19.95 24.50 10.32
N GLY A 383 18.67 24.58 10.66
CA GLY A 383 18.19 24.84 12.02
C GLY A 383 18.51 23.71 12.98
N PHE A 384 18.17 23.92 14.24
CA PHE A 384 18.31 22.90 15.27
C PHE A 384 17.37 21.72 15.03
N MET A 385 17.84 20.52 15.36
CA MET A 385 17.05 19.29 15.21
C MET A 385 15.93 19.15 16.24
N ASP A 386 16.15 19.72 17.42
CA ASP A 386 15.25 19.67 18.56
C ASP A 386 15.52 20.84 19.52
N ASP A 387 14.73 20.92 20.59
CA ASP A 387 14.80 21.99 21.60
C ASP A 387 16.08 21.94 22.46
N SER A 388 16.85 20.84 22.43
CA SER A 388 18.13 20.76 23.14
C SER A 388 19.19 21.66 22.51
N LYS A 389 19.02 22.00 21.22
CA LYS A 389 19.91 22.85 20.43
C LYS A 389 21.35 22.35 20.37
N THR A 390 21.56 21.03 20.48
CA THR A 390 22.90 20.43 20.44
C THR A 390 23.35 20.04 19.03
N SER A 391 22.40 19.89 18.10
CA SER A 391 22.63 19.38 16.75
C SER A 391 21.84 20.18 15.73
N HIS A 392 22.42 20.34 14.54
CA HIS A 392 21.80 21.02 13.39
C HIS A 392 21.48 20.01 12.29
N TRP A 393 20.37 20.24 11.59
CA TRP A 393 20.10 19.56 10.33
C TRP A 393 21.20 19.91 9.30
N GLY A 394 21.53 18.95 8.44
CA GLY A 394 22.48 19.14 7.34
C GLY A 394 23.95 19.29 7.74
N ILE A 395 24.29 19.32 9.03
CA ILE A 395 25.67 19.52 9.52
C ILE A 395 26.19 18.25 10.19
N ASN A 396 27.29 17.70 9.66
CA ASN A 396 27.92 16.52 10.22
C ASN A 396 28.86 16.85 11.39
N SER A 397 28.29 17.28 12.52
CA SER A 397 29.06 17.69 13.72
C SER A 397 29.85 16.54 14.37
N ASN A 398 29.42 15.30 14.16
CA ASN A 398 30.05 14.10 14.72
C ASN A 398 31.03 13.41 13.75
N GLY A 399 31.04 13.82 12.48
CA GLY A 399 31.91 13.25 11.45
C GLY A 399 31.58 11.80 11.07
N THR A 400 30.37 11.29 11.33
CA THR A 400 29.95 9.93 10.95
C THR A 400 29.47 9.89 9.49
N CYS A 401 28.88 8.79 9.04
CA CYS A 401 28.14 8.79 7.78
C CYS A 401 26.97 9.78 7.85
N HIS A 402 26.62 10.40 6.73
CA HIS A 402 25.55 11.40 6.69
C HIS A 402 24.62 11.15 5.51
N SER A 403 23.32 11.40 5.70
CA SER A 403 22.33 11.35 4.63
C SER A 403 22.61 12.45 3.60
N VAL A 404 22.59 12.09 2.33
CA VAL A 404 22.87 12.98 1.20
C VAL A 404 21.61 13.12 0.33
N MET A 405 21.36 14.32 -0.17
CA MET A 405 20.28 14.54 -1.13
C MET A 405 20.51 13.70 -2.38
N ASN A 406 19.48 12.98 -2.80
CA ASN A 406 19.45 12.38 -4.12
C ASN A 406 18.68 13.32 -5.05
N SER A 407 19.41 14.10 -5.86
CA SER A 407 18.84 15.03 -6.83
C SER A 407 18.29 14.28 -8.05
N TYR A 408 17.26 13.47 -7.82
CA TYR A 408 16.64 12.67 -8.87
C TYR A 408 16.19 13.57 -10.02
N MET A 409 16.56 13.21 -11.25
CA MET A 409 16.19 13.98 -12.44
C MET A 409 14.72 13.79 -12.82
N GLY A 410 14.02 12.88 -12.13
CA GLY A 410 12.68 12.47 -12.48
C GLY A 410 12.68 11.54 -13.69
N ASP A 411 11.62 10.77 -13.86
CA ASP A 411 11.35 10.05 -15.10
C ASP A 411 9.98 10.46 -15.66
N TYR A 412 9.82 10.32 -16.98
CA TYR A 412 8.53 10.47 -17.63
C TYR A 412 7.93 9.09 -17.82
N LEU A 413 6.81 8.83 -17.14
CA LEU A 413 5.99 7.66 -17.41
C LEU A 413 5.13 7.95 -18.63
N CYS A 414 5.16 7.03 -19.59
CA CYS A 414 4.47 7.18 -20.86
C CYS A 414 3.77 5.88 -21.25
N ASP A 415 2.68 6.01 -22.00
CA ASP A 415 2.12 4.88 -22.72
C ASP A 415 3.09 4.40 -23.83
N PRO A 416 3.02 3.12 -24.25
CA PRO A 416 3.89 2.55 -25.28
C PRO A 416 3.78 3.20 -26.67
N ASP A 417 2.68 3.91 -26.96
CA ASP A 417 2.47 4.57 -28.24
C ASP A 417 2.90 6.04 -28.27
N ASN A 418 3.41 6.54 -27.14
CA ASN A 418 3.74 7.94 -26.95
C ASN A 418 4.98 8.35 -27.77
N THR A 419 4.89 9.48 -28.48
CA THR A 419 5.99 10.03 -29.30
C THR A 419 6.74 11.17 -28.61
N ASN A 420 6.39 11.49 -27.35
CA ASN A 420 7.04 12.56 -26.60
C ASN A 420 8.50 12.20 -26.30
N LEU A 421 9.43 13.06 -26.75
CA LEU A 421 10.88 12.86 -26.60
C LEU A 421 11.36 12.81 -25.14
N LYS A 422 10.52 13.16 -24.17
CA LYS A 422 10.83 13.02 -22.74
C LYS A 422 10.66 11.59 -22.24
N CYS A 423 9.89 10.74 -22.93
CA CYS A 423 9.74 9.34 -22.58
C CYS A 423 11.09 8.62 -22.71
N THR A 424 11.34 7.62 -21.86
CA THR A 424 12.60 6.85 -21.88
C THR A 424 12.80 6.13 -23.21
N LYS A 425 11.70 5.68 -23.85
CA LYS A 425 11.68 5.04 -25.16
C LYS A 425 10.48 5.55 -25.96
N PRO A 426 10.58 6.74 -26.59
CA PRO A 426 9.49 7.27 -27.39
C PRO A 426 9.28 6.38 -28.63
N ARG A 427 8.02 6.13 -28.99
CA ARG A 427 7.69 5.41 -30.23
C ARG A 427 8.11 6.24 -31.44
N ASP A 428 8.73 5.60 -32.42
CA ASP A 428 8.94 6.20 -33.73
C ASP A 428 7.57 6.48 -34.39
N PRO A 429 7.23 7.74 -34.74
CA PRO A 429 5.95 8.07 -35.36
C PRO A 429 5.63 7.27 -36.62
N THR A 430 6.65 6.78 -37.33
CA THR A 430 6.51 5.97 -38.56
C THR A 430 6.18 4.50 -38.28
N SER A 431 6.46 4.01 -37.06
CA SER A 431 6.12 2.64 -36.66
C SER A 431 4.62 2.54 -36.36
N PRO A 432 3.97 1.39 -36.62
CA PRO A 432 2.56 1.20 -36.25
C PRO A 432 2.36 1.33 -34.73
N LYS A 433 1.18 1.79 -34.33
CA LYS A 433 0.76 1.83 -32.92
C LYS A 433 0.39 0.44 -32.42
N PHE A 434 0.68 0.16 -31.16
CA PHE A 434 0.23 -1.04 -30.44
C PHE A 434 -1.26 -0.96 -30.08
N ASN A 435 -1.77 0.24 -29.77
CA ASN A 435 -3.13 0.53 -29.29
C ASN A 435 -3.53 -0.31 -28.06
N SER A 436 -2.57 -0.60 -27.19
CA SER A 436 -2.79 -1.40 -25.98
C SER A 436 -3.52 -0.62 -24.88
N MET A 437 -3.40 0.71 -24.86
CA MET A 437 -3.98 1.56 -23.83
C MET A 437 -4.20 3.00 -24.32
N SER A 438 -4.94 3.79 -23.54
CA SER A 438 -5.11 5.22 -23.80
C SER A 438 -3.79 5.96 -23.64
N GLU A 439 -3.57 6.98 -24.49
CA GLU A 439 -2.38 7.83 -24.43
C GLU A 439 -2.28 8.57 -23.09
N PHE A 440 -1.08 8.56 -22.52
CA PHE A 440 -0.74 9.36 -21.35
C PHE A 440 0.77 9.61 -21.31
N ASN A 441 1.16 10.73 -20.73
CA ASN A 441 2.52 10.93 -20.28
C ASN A 441 2.57 11.94 -19.14
N TYR A 442 3.31 11.63 -18.10
CA TYR A 442 3.51 12.55 -16.98
C TYR A 442 4.86 12.35 -16.32
N GLN A 443 5.36 13.44 -15.75
CA GLN A 443 6.58 13.41 -14.95
C GLN A 443 6.27 12.77 -13.59
N ILE A 444 7.14 11.89 -13.13
CA ILE A 444 7.21 11.43 -11.74
C ILE A 444 8.47 11.97 -11.06
N ASP A 445 8.47 11.96 -9.74
CA ASP A 445 9.59 12.41 -8.91
C ASP A 445 9.74 11.56 -7.66
N ALA A 446 10.92 11.65 -7.04
CA ALA A 446 11.18 11.04 -5.75
C ALA A 446 11.90 12.07 -4.87
N ILE A 447 11.24 12.52 -3.80
CA ILE A 447 11.92 13.28 -2.75
C ILE A 447 12.66 12.27 -1.90
N SER A 448 13.97 12.19 -2.05
CA SER A 448 14.74 11.12 -1.44
C SER A 448 16.09 11.55 -0.88
N SER A 449 16.57 10.76 0.08
CA SER A 449 17.91 10.85 0.61
C SER A 449 18.57 9.48 0.67
N ASN A 450 19.80 9.41 0.17
CA ASN A 450 20.64 8.23 0.28
C ASN A 450 21.55 8.39 1.50
N TRP A 451 21.56 7.40 2.39
CA TRP A 451 22.46 7.40 3.53
C TRP A 451 23.37 6.16 3.51
N PRO A 452 24.70 6.32 3.73
CA PRO A 452 25.62 5.19 3.73
C PRO A 452 25.32 4.19 4.85
N VAL A 453 25.46 2.90 4.53
CA VAL A 453 25.16 1.79 5.43
C VAL A 453 26.43 1.29 6.10
N HIS A 454 26.36 1.04 7.40
CA HIS A 454 27.41 0.36 8.14
C HIS A 454 27.14 -1.16 8.13
N LEU A 455 28.19 -1.97 8.20
CA LEU A 455 28.12 -3.43 8.08
C LEU A 455 27.16 -4.08 9.10
N GLY A 456 26.92 -3.44 10.24
CA GLY A 456 25.96 -3.87 11.26
C GLY A 456 24.56 -4.17 10.72
N ALA A 457 24.11 -3.47 9.67
CA ALA A 457 22.83 -3.74 9.01
C ALA A 457 22.72 -5.14 8.39
N TYR A 458 23.86 -5.75 8.03
CA TYR A 458 23.95 -7.10 7.47
C TYR A 458 24.31 -8.16 8.52
N LEU A 459 24.98 -7.76 9.60
CA LEU A 459 25.42 -8.66 10.67
C LEU A 459 24.37 -8.87 11.76
N GLY A 460 23.44 -7.93 11.93
CA GLY A 460 22.41 -8.01 12.96
C GLY A 460 21.20 -7.14 12.63
N TYR A 461 20.33 -6.99 13.63
CA TYR A 461 19.09 -6.23 13.50
C TYR A 461 19.26 -4.76 13.85
N LEU A 462 18.70 -3.90 13.02
CA LEU A 462 18.53 -2.47 13.28
C LEU A 462 17.05 -2.11 13.36
N LYS A 463 16.70 -1.03 14.07
CA LYS A 463 15.33 -0.49 14.07
C LYS A 463 15.20 0.59 13.01
N TYR A 464 14.50 0.27 11.94
CA TYR A 464 14.09 1.22 10.91
C TYR A 464 12.75 1.83 11.34
N GLN A 465 12.71 3.15 11.42
CA GLN A 465 11.56 3.87 11.96
C GLN A 465 11.11 4.95 10.98
N LEU A 466 9.79 5.10 10.86
CA LEU A 466 9.14 6.14 10.08
C LEU A 466 8.05 6.79 10.93
N GLU A 467 8.22 8.07 11.24
CA GLU A 467 7.11 8.89 11.74
C GLU A 467 6.45 9.61 10.57
N TRP A 468 5.14 9.45 10.43
CA TRP A 468 4.35 10.08 9.38
C TRP A 468 3.13 10.76 9.99
N VAL A 469 2.98 12.04 9.74
CA VAL A 469 1.84 12.87 10.13
C VAL A 469 1.33 13.58 8.89
N THR A 470 0.02 13.50 8.64
CA THR A 470 -0.63 14.10 7.47
C THR A 470 -1.01 15.57 7.71
N GLY A 471 -1.49 16.24 6.67
CA GLY A 471 -2.03 17.59 6.77
C GLY A 471 -0.99 18.71 6.66
N ALA A 472 -1.45 19.95 6.76
CA ALA A 472 -0.67 21.17 6.50
C ALA A 472 0.54 21.33 7.43
N ASN A 473 0.44 20.82 8.66
CA ASN A 473 1.51 20.82 9.66
C ASN A 473 2.26 19.47 9.74
N GLY A 474 1.98 18.58 8.79
CA GLY A 474 2.49 17.22 8.72
C GLY A 474 3.97 17.11 8.34
N TYR A 475 4.45 15.87 8.36
CA TYR A 475 5.82 15.50 8.01
C TYR A 475 5.95 13.99 7.82
N VAL A 476 7.01 13.58 7.12
CA VAL A 476 7.51 12.20 7.14
C VAL A 476 8.97 12.26 7.59
N ARG A 477 9.33 11.52 8.64
CA ARG A 477 10.66 11.48 9.24
C ARG A 477 11.15 10.03 9.34
N TRP A 478 12.30 9.77 8.76
CA TRP A 478 13.02 8.49 8.85
C TRP A 478 14.01 8.55 9.99
N MET A 479 14.08 7.48 10.76
CA MET A 479 15.01 7.32 11.86
C MET A 479 15.64 5.92 11.85
N LEU A 480 16.85 5.83 12.36
CA LEU A 480 17.56 4.58 12.61
C LEU A 480 17.89 4.51 14.10
N ASP A 481 17.33 3.54 14.80
CA ASP A 481 17.47 3.39 16.27
C ASP A 481 17.19 4.68 17.06
N GLY A 482 16.16 5.43 16.64
CA GLY A 482 15.74 6.69 17.26
C GLY A 482 16.51 7.93 16.79
N HIS A 483 17.52 7.78 15.93
CA HIS A 483 18.26 8.90 15.37
C HIS A 483 17.69 9.31 14.00
N PRO A 484 17.26 10.57 13.81
CA PRO A 484 16.74 11.03 12.54
C PRO A 484 17.80 11.04 11.44
N LEU A 485 17.43 10.48 10.28
CA LEU A 485 18.21 10.41 9.06
C LEU A 485 17.72 11.40 8.01
N PHE A 486 16.41 11.53 7.85
CA PHE A 486 15.80 12.38 6.84
C PHE A 486 14.42 12.85 7.32
N GLU A 487 14.01 14.07 6.99
CA GLU A 487 12.64 14.53 7.20
C GLU A 487 12.18 15.42 6.04
N VAL A 488 10.95 15.17 5.60
CA VAL A 488 10.22 15.98 4.64
C VAL A 488 8.99 16.54 5.34
N THR A 489 8.94 17.85 5.55
CA THR A 489 7.75 18.52 6.09
C THR A 489 6.73 18.78 4.99
N THR A 490 5.45 18.93 5.35
CA THR A 490 4.43 19.35 4.37
C THR A 490 4.78 20.68 3.72
N GLU A 491 5.39 21.61 4.46
CA GLU A 491 5.89 22.87 3.90
C GLU A 491 6.92 22.62 2.78
N ALA A 492 7.95 21.81 3.03
CA ALA A 492 8.97 21.49 2.03
C ALA A 492 8.39 20.74 0.83
N PHE A 493 7.40 19.89 1.07
CA PHE A 493 6.74 19.04 0.08
C PHE A 493 5.79 19.82 -0.86
N SER A 494 4.90 20.63 -0.27
CA SER A 494 3.80 21.29 -0.97
C SER A 494 4.16 22.70 -1.46
N ASN A 495 5.04 23.41 -0.76
CA ASN A 495 5.49 24.76 -1.15
C ASN A 495 6.64 24.69 -2.17
N VAL A 496 6.34 24.14 -3.34
CA VAL A 496 7.31 23.99 -4.43
C VAL A 496 7.66 25.34 -5.06
N PRO A 497 8.92 25.55 -5.52
CA PRO A 497 9.31 26.78 -6.19
C PRO A 497 8.44 27.08 -7.41
N GLN A 498 8.21 28.36 -7.66
CA GLN A 498 7.42 28.85 -8.80
C GLN A 498 8.27 29.76 -9.68
N SER A 499 8.06 29.66 -11.00
CA SER A 499 8.53 30.63 -11.98
C SER A 499 7.51 31.76 -12.14
N SER A 500 7.81 32.76 -12.95
CA SER A 500 6.84 33.83 -13.30
C SER A 500 5.57 33.28 -13.97
N LYS A 501 5.63 32.08 -14.55
CA LYS A 501 4.51 31.39 -15.22
C LYS A 501 3.69 30.49 -14.30
N LYS A 502 4.13 30.27 -13.06
CA LYS A 502 3.49 29.37 -12.08
C LYS A 502 3.20 27.96 -12.61
N GLU A 503 4.19 27.36 -13.27
CA GLU A 503 4.04 26.07 -13.97
C GLU A 503 4.41 24.84 -13.12
N ASN A 504 4.75 25.01 -11.83
CA ASN A 504 5.12 23.90 -10.96
C ASN A 504 3.92 23.41 -10.15
N PRO A 505 3.39 22.20 -10.40
CA PRO A 505 2.22 21.69 -9.69
C PRO A 505 2.52 21.49 -8.20
N GLN A 506 1.73 22.16 -7.37
CA GLN A 506 1.73 21.99 -5.92
C GLN A 506 1.14 20.62 -5.57
N LYS A 507 1.90 19.81 -4.83
CA LYS A 507 1.47 18.48 -4.40
C LYS A 507 0.76 18.55 -3.06
N VAL A 508 -0.08 17.56 -2.78
CA VAL A 508 -0.66 17.36 -1.44
C VAL A 508 0.19 16.34 -0.68
N MET A 509 0.41 16.59 0.61
CA MET A 509 1.12 15.63 1.45
C MET A 509 0.46 14.25 1.33
N LEU A 510 1.24 13.18 1.51
CA LEU A 510 0.72 11.83 1.35
C LEU A 510 -0.36 11.58 2.42
N GLU A 511 -1.58 11.37 1.95
CA GLU A 511 -2.79 11.25 2.78
C GLU A 511 -3.58 9.97 2.50
N GLU A 512 -3.21 9.18 1.48
CA GLU A 512 -3.88 7.91 1.15
C GLU A 512 -3.76 6.88 2.30
N PRO A 513 -4.76 6.02 2.54
CA PRO A 513 -4.56 4.83 3.38
C PRO A 513 -3.54 3.92 2.70
N MET A 514 -2.43 3.65 3.38
CA MET A 514 -1.32 2.88 2.83
C MET A 514 -1.24 1.50 3.46
N TYR A 515 -0.86 0.51 2.67
CA TYR A 515 -0.55 -0.85 3.14
C TYR A 515 0.96 -1.07 3.09
N LEU A 516 1.46 -2.00 3.91
CA LEU A 516 2.89 -2.29 4.04
C LEU A 516 3.30 -3.41 3.08
N ILE A 517 4.52 -3.29 2.54
CA ILE A 517 5.16 -4.24 1.64
C ILE A 517 6.57 -4.51 2.15
N PHE A 518 6.97 -5.78 2.11
CA PHE A 518 8.36 -6.17 2.25
C PHE A 518 8.73 -7.20 1.20
N ASN A 519 9.87 -7.00 0.57
CA ASN A 519 10.36 -7.83 -0.52
C ASN A 519 11.90 -7.85 -0.57
N VAL A 520 12.45 -8.83 -1.27
CA VAL A 520 13.85 -8.84 -1.69
C VAL A 520 13.87 -9.00 -3.19
N ALA A 521 14.39 -7.99 -3.89
CA ALA A 521 14.42 -7.95 -5.35
C ALA A 521 15.86 -8.03 -5.89
N LEU A 522 16.03 -8.34 -7.18
CA LEU A 522 17.32 -8.34 -7.86
C LEU A 522 17.18 -7.77 -9.26
N SER A 523 17.99 -6.78 -9.61
CA SER A 523 17.90 -6.16 -10.94
C SER A 523 19.23 -6.24 -11.69
N LYS A 524 19.14 -6.20 -13.02
CA LYS A 524 20.30 -5.99 -13.89
C LYS A 524 20.75 -4.53 -14.03
N SER A 525 19.96 -3.58 -13.52
CA SER A 525 20.15 -2.14 -13.77
C SER A 525 20.23 -1.26 -12.53
N TRP A 526 20.07 -1.83 -11.33
CA TRP A 526 20.13 -1.07 -10.08
C TRP A 526 21.56 -0.84 -9.57
N GLY A 527 21.69 0.00 -8.54
CA GLY A 527 22.98 0.34 -7.90
C GLY A 527 23.70 -0.87 -7.29
N THR A 528 22.96 -1.92 -6.94
CA THR A 528 23.51 -3.25 -6.70
C THR A 528 22.92 -4.23 -7.68
N THR A 529 23.75 -5.18 -8.13
CA THR A 529 23.36 -6.23 -9.06
C THR A 529 24.01 -7.53 -8.65
N PRO A 530 23.34 -8.68 -8.84
CA PRO A 530 23.98 -9.96 -8.60
C PRO A 530 25.14 -10.21 -9.57
N PRO A 531 26.05 -11.16 -9.27
CA PRO A 531 27.07 -11.57 -10.21
C PRO A 531 26.46 -11.99 -11.56
N ASN A 532 27.14 -11.63 -12.65
CA ASN A 532 26.70 -11.92 -14.02
C ASN A 532 25.23 -11.51 -14.31
N PRO A 533 24.85 -10.22 -14.17
CA PRO A 533 23.46 -9.80 -14.31
C PRO A 533 22.85 -10.21 -15.65
N GLY A 534 21.62 -10.74 -15.61
CA GLY A 534 20.94 -11.29 -16.79
C GLY A 534 21.45 -12.67 -17.23
N LYS A 535 22.20 -13.37 -16.37
CA LYS A 535 22.61 -14.77 -16.51
C LYS A 535 22.52 -15.46 -15.15
N GLU A 536 22.75 -16.77 -15.14
CA GLU A 536 23.00 -17.54 -13.92
C GLU A 536 24.10 -16.90 -13.06
N CYS A 537 23.94 -16.93 -11.73
CA CYS A 537 24.86 -16.28 -10.80
C CYS A 537 26.34 -16.58 -11.09
N ARG A 538 26.67 -17.86 -11.31
CA ARG A 538 28.07 -18.28 -11.57
C ARG A 538 28.57 -17.95 -12.98
N GLY A 539 27.68 -17.62 -13.91
CA GLY A 539 28.02 -17.52 -15.32
C GLY A 539 28.68 -18.80 -15.83
N ASN A 540 29.92 -18.71 -16.29
CA ASN A 540 30.72 -19.88 -16.73
C ASN A 540 31.55 -20.53 -15.61
N GLY A 541 31.48 -20.02 -14.37
CA GLY A 541 32.22 -20.52 -13.22
C GLY A 541 33.69 -20.10 -13.14
N SER A 542 34.19 -19.23 -14.03
CA SER A 542 35.61 -18.86 -14.03
C SER A 542 35.98 -17.72 -13.07
N ASP A 543 35.00 -16.95 -12.58
CA ASP A 543 35.23 -15.86 -11.63
C ASP A 543 35.16 -16.39 -10.18
N PRO A 544 36.29 -16.49 -9.46
CA PRO A 544 36.30 -17.00 -8.10
C PRO A 544 35.54 -16.11 -7.11
N VAL A 545 35.43 -14.81 -7.37
CA VAL A 545 34.67 -13.88 -6.51
C VAL A 545 33.17 -14.09 -6.72
N ALA A 546 32.72 -14.18 -7.98
CA ALA A 546 31.33 -14.52 -8.27
C ALA A 546 30.95 -15.86 -7.64
N ASN A 547 31.81 -16.88 -7.76
CA ASN A 547 31.56 -18.21 -7.20
C ASN A 547 31.32 -18.19 -5.69
N VAL A 548 32.15 -17.48 -4.90
CA VAL A 548 31.96 -17.42 -3.44
C VAL A 548 30.73 -16.60 -3.02
N ILE A 549 30.33 -15.61 -3.83
CA ILE A 549 29.07 -14.89 -3.64
C ILE A 549 27.89 -15.82 -3.93
N CYS A 550 27.94 -16.58 -5.03
CA CYS A 550 26.92 -17.55 -5.39
C CYS A 550 26.84 -18.70 -4.37
N ASP A 551 27.96 -19.14 -3.79
CA ASP A 551 28.01 -20.10 -2.68
C ASP A 551 27.31 -19.59 -1.41
N SER A 552 27.03 -18.28 -1.32
CA SER A 552 26.37 -17.66 -0.18
C SER A 552 24.85 -17.58 -0.33
N PHE A 553 24.26 -18.02 -1.46
CA PHE A 553 22.82 -18.24 -1.56
C PHE A 553 22.44 -19.59 -0.91
N PRO A 554 21.27 -19.70 -0.25
CA PRO A 554 20.28 -18.64 -0.07
C PRO A 554 20.71 -17.55 0.92
N MET A 555 20.32 -16.30 0.62
CA MET A 555 20.45 -15.15 1.51
C MET A 555 19.10 -14.82 2.15
N TYR A 556 19.13 -14.27 3.36
CA TYR A 556 17.91 -14.03 4.14
C TYR A 556 17.80 -12.58 4.56
N MET A 557 16.67 -11.94 4.23
CA MET A 557 16.20 -10.77 4.97
C MET A 557 15.41 -11.28 6.18
N LYS A 558 15.70 -10.78 7.37
CA LYS A 558 14.98 -11.16 8.60
C LYS A 558 14.27 -9.97 9.20
N ILE A 559 13.05 -10.18 9.71
CA ILE A 559 12.27 -9.19 10.46
C ILE A 559 11.91 -9.80 11.81
N ASP A 560 12.35 -9.15 12.88
CA ASP A 560 12.09 -9.55 14.27
C ASP A 560 10.68 -9.13 14.69
N TYR A 561 10.32 -7.87 14.46
CA TYR A 561 8.96 -7.37 14.69
C TYR A 561 8.62 -6.19 13.78
N ILE A 562 7.32 -5.95 13.66
CA ILE A 562 6.72 -4.74 13.09
C ILE A 562 5.76 -4.15 14.11
N ARG A 563 5.84 -2.84 14.39
CA ARG A 563 4.94 -2.13 15.32
C ARG A 563 4.51 -0.79 14.75
N LEU A 564 3.23 -0.46 14.85
CA LEU A 564 2.67 0.83 14.48
C LEU A 564 2.05 1.49 15.71
N TYR A 565 2.36 2.77 15.90
CA TYR A 565 1.82 3.61 16.96
C TYR A 565 1.07 4.79 16.35
N GLN A 566 -0.08 5.16 16.90
CA GLN A 566 -0.85 6.32 16.45
C GLN A 566 -1.27 7.20 17.63
N ASP A 567 -1.40 8.49 17.36
CA ASP A 567 -2.02 9.43 18.28
C ASP A 567 -3.53 9.19 18.33
N ARG A 568 -4.07 9.08 19.54
CA ARG A 568 -5.50 8.89 19.79
C ARG A 568 -6.13 10.12 20.47
N GLY A 569 -5.40 11.23 20.52
CA GLY A 569 -5.92 12.50 21.02
C GLY A 569 -7.13 13.01 20.21
N ASP A 570 -8.03 13.71 20.88
CA ASP A 570 -9.19 14.38 20.29
C ASP A 570 -8.89 15.83 19.86
N ASP A 571 -7.66 16.29 20.08
CA ASP A 571 -7.13 17.62 19.79
C ASP A 571 -6.29 17.70 18.51
N LEU A 572 -6.35 16.66 17.66
CA LEU A 572 -5.62 16.63 16.40
C LEU A 572 -6.19 17.63 15.38
N ASP A 573 -5.30 18.18 14.55
CA ASP A 573 -5.70 18.97 13.38
C ASP A 573 -6.64 18.14 12.47
N LYS A 574 -7.60 18.81 11.80
CA LYS A 574 -8.65 18.13 11.03
C LYS A 574 -8.14 17.28 9.87
N ASP A 575 -6.96 17.62 9.36
CA ASP A 575 -6.24 16.96 8.27
C ASP A 575 -5.11 16.03 8.78
N ASN A 576 -5.01 15.83 10.10
CA ASN A 576 -4.24 14.76 10.71
C ASN A 576 -5.13 13.51 10.88
N TYR A 577 -5.06 12.60 9.91
CA TYR A 577 -6.04 11.52 9.78
C TYR A 577 -5.81 10.29 10.66
N MET A 578 -4.73 10.22 11.45
CA MET A 578 -4.24 9.01 12.14
C MET A 578 -5.28 7.93 12.42
N GLN A 579 -5.43 6.98 11.48
CA GLN A 579 -6.46 5.94 11.53
C GLN A 579 -5.98 4.62 10.97
N ILE A 580 -6.61 3.54 11.44
CA ILE A 580 -6.44 2.17 10.92
C ILE A 580 -7.65 1.84 10.07
N GLY A 581 -7.41 1.37 8.85
CA GLY A 581 -8.44 0.99 7.91
C GLY A 581 -8.05 1.34 6.47
N CYS A 582 -8.57 0.54 5.54
CA CYS A 582 -8.31 0.72 4.11
C CYS A 582 -9.34 1.63 3.41
N ASP A 583 -10.50 1.89 4.03
CA ASP A 583 -11.61 2.66 3.44
C ASP A 583 -12.05 3.85 4.34
N PRO A 584 -11.13 4.75 4.70
CA PRO A 584 -11.46 5.93 5.48
C PRO A 584 -12.40 6.87 4.72
N SER A 585 -13.31 7.56 5.42
CA SER A 585 -14.24 8.51 4.77
C SER A 585 -13.54 9.69 4.09
N SER A 586 -12.36 10.11 4.57
CA SER A 586 -11.57 11.15 3.92
C SER A 586 -10.96 10.67 2.59
N HIS A 587 -10.69 9.38 2.47
CA HIS A 587 -9.97 8.78 1.35
C HIS A 587 -10.55 7.38 1.01
N PRO A 588 -11.82 7.27 0.60
CA PRO A 588 -12.47 5.98 0.36
C PRO A 588 -11.78 5.22 -0.78
N THR A 589 -11.69 3.90 -0.67
CA THR A 589 -11.10 3.00 -1.68
C THR A 589 -11.94 1.77 -1.97
N LYS A 590 -12.81 1.34 -1.05
CA LYS A 590 -13.45 0.02 -1.10
C LYS A 590 -14.29 -0.17 -2.35
N LYS A 591 -15.25 0.72 -2.59
CA LYS A 591 -16.17 0.62 -3.74
C LYS A 591 -15.43 0.75 -5.07
N TRP A 592 -14.32 1.48 -5.11
CA TRP A 592 -13.44 1.56 -6.28
C TRP A 592 -12.76 0.22 -6.56
N ILE A 593 -12.09 -0.35 -5.56
CA ILE A 593 -11.41 -1.65 -5.67
C ILE A 593 -12.41 -2.75 -6.02
N ASP A 594 -13.55 -2.82 -5.34
CA ASP A 594 -14.61 -3.80 -5.61
C ASP A 594 -15.10 -3.70 -7.07
N GLY A 595 -15.21 -2.47 -7.60
CA GLY A 595 -15.63 -2.20 -8.98
C GLY A 595 -14.57 -2.50 -10.05
N HIS A 596 -13.31 -2.68 -9.65
CA HIS A 596 -12.15 -2.87 -10.53
C HIS A 596 -11.29 -4.06 -10.11
N ILE A 597 -11.86 -5.04 -9.38
CA ILE A 597 -11.08 -6.09 -8.70
C ILE A 597 -10.17 -6.88 -9.65
N ASP A 598 -10.58 -7.07 -10.90
CA ASP A 598 -9.81 -7.74 -11.95
C ASP A 598 -8.47 -7.05 -12.27
N GLU A 599 -8.28 -5.79 -11.86
CA GLU A 599 -7.01 -5.06 -12.02
C GLU A 599 -6.04 -5.28 -10.85
N PHE A 600 -6.54 -5.82 -9.73
CA PHE A 600 -5.81 -5.97 -8.47
C PHE A 600 -5.48 -7.43 -8.15
N VAL A 601 -6.08 -8.40 -8.82
CA VAL A 601 -5.88 -9.83 -8.53
C VAL A 601 -5.65 -10.61 -9.81
N ASP A 602 -5.03 -11.79 -9.68
CA ASP A 602 -4.98 -12.81 -10.72
C ASP A 602 -5.24 -14.18 -10.07
N ASP A 603 -5.24 -15.25 -10.88
CA ASP A 603 -5.57 -16.61 -10.42
C ASP A 603 -4.63 -17.12 -9.32
N ASP A 604 -3.37 -16.71 -9.35
CA ASP A 604 -2.34 -17.11 -8.38
C ASP A 604 -2.37 -16.22 -7.12
N ASN A 605 -2.88 -14.99 -7.24
CA ASN A 605 -2.86 -13.97 -6.19
C ASN A 605 -4.25 -13.40 -5.84
N PRO A 606 -5.24 -14.24 -5.50
CA PRO A 606 -6.60 -13.80 -5.22
C PRO A 606 -6.69 -12.95 -3.95
N LEU A 607 -7.70 -12.07 -3.90
CA LEU A 607 -8.13 -11.42 -2.66
C LEU A 607 -8.94 -12.43 -1.83
N MET A 608 -8.37 -12.86 -0.70
CA MET A 608 -9.00 -13.81 0.21
C MET A 608 -9.29 -13.14 1.56
N GLU A 609 -10.59 -13.02 1.89
CA GLU A 609 -11.01 -12.57 3.21
C GLU A 609 -10.63 -13.60 4.28
N VAL A 610 -10.12 -13.11 5.42
CA VAL A 610 -9.75 -13.94 6.56
C VAL A 610 -10.63 -13.59 7.75
N SER A 611 -11.43 -14.56 8.20
CA SER A 611 -12.20 -14.46 9.44
C SER A 611 -11.50 -15.25 10.54
N GLY A 612 -11.11 -14.56 11.62
CA GLY A 612 -10.28 -15.10 12.68
C GLY A 612 -8.79 -15.04 12.38
N LYS A 613 -8.04 -15.98 12.95
CA LYS A 613 -6.59 -16.17 12.84
C LYS A 613 -5.71 -15.10 13.51
N ALA A 614 -6.26 -14.07 14.14
CA ALA A 614 -5.45 -13.23 15.03
C ALA A 614 -4.87 -14.06 16.17
N PHE A 615 -3.70 -13.68 16.66
CA PHE A 615 -3.10 -14.29 17.83
C PHE A 615 -3.93 -14.01 19.09
N CYS A 616 -4.03 -15.01 19.96
CA CYS A 616 -4.79 -14.94 21.21
C CYS A 616 -4.15 -15.76 22.31
N GLY A 617 -4.34 -15.34 23.57
CA GLY A 617 -4.02 -16.14 24.75
C GLY A 617 -5.27 -16.71 25.43
N LYS A 618 -6.43 -16.11 25.19
CA LYS A 618 -7.71 -16.50 25.81
C LYS A 618 -8.90 -16.17 24.91
N ASP A 619 -10.04 -16.81 25.16
CA ASP A 619 -11.30 -16.57 24.43
C ASP A 619 -11.72 -15.09 24.41
N ASP A 620 -11.43 -14.34 25.48
CA ASP A 620 -11.76 -12.92 25.58
C ASP A 620 -11.05 -12.04 24.52
N ASP A 621 -9.96 -12.53 23.92
CA ASP A 621 -9.23 -11.86 22.84
C ASP A 621 -9.90 -12.06 21.47
N CYS A 622 -10.88 -12.97 21.38
CA CYS A 622 -11.54 -13.41 20.16
C CYS A 622 -13.07 -13.21 20.20
N THR A 623 -13.58 -12.50 21.21
CA THR A 623 -15.02 -12.26 21.35
C THR A 623 -15.30 -10.83 21.79
N ILE A 624 -16.46 -10.31 21.43
CA ILE A 624 -16.92 -8.99 21.89
C ILE A 624 -17.48 -9.07 23.32
N ALA A 625 -17.49 -7.94 24.03
CA ALA A 625 -18.21 -7.82 25.29
C ALA A 625 -19.73 -7.70 25.05
N GLY A 626 -20.54 -8.40 25.83
CA GLY A 626 -22.01 -8.28 25.78
C GLY A 626 -22.76 -9.57 26.09
N SER A 627 -24.08 -9.46 26.23
CA SER A 627 -24.99 -10.59 26.46
C SER A 627 -26.25 -10.46 25.62
N VAL A 628 -26.74 -11.57 25.07
CA VAL A 628 -28.06 -11.67 24.45
C VAL A 628 -29.00 -12.36 25.45
N GLY A 629 -29.84 -11.58 26.13
CA GLY A 629 -30.64 -12.07 27.25
C GLY A 629 -29.76 -12.45 28.45
N ARG A 630 -29.79 -13.72 28.87
CA ARG A 630 -28.96 -14.25 29.98
C ARG A 630 -27.67 -14.94 29.51
N VAL A 631 -27.44 -15.04 28.20
CA VAL A 631 -26.28 -15.75 27.64
C VAL A 631 -25.24 -14.73 27.18
N ALA A 632 -23.99 -14.90 27.62
CA ALA A 632 -22.88 -14.11 27.10
C ALA A 632 -22.74 -14.33 25.59
N LEU A 633 -22.62 -13.24 24.84
CA LEU A 633 -22.43 -13.33 23.39
C LEU A 633 -21.00 -13.84 23.14
N LYS A 634 -20.88 -14.92 22.38
CA LYS A 634 -19.60 -15.53 22.01
C LYS A 634 -19.45 -15.49 20.50
N THR A 635 -18.59 -14.61 20.00
CA THR A 635 -18.39 -14.40 18.56
C THR A 635 -17.18 -15.16 18.02
N GLY A 636 -16.26 -15.55 18.90
CA GLY A 636 -15.13 -16.43 18.61
C GLY A 636 -14.51 -17.06 19.86
N THR A 637 -13.53 -17.92 19.61
CA THR A 637 -12.75 -18.68 20.61
C THR A 637 -11.28 -18.63 20.29
N CYS A 638 -10.42 -18.75 21.30
CA CYS A 638 -9.00 -18.97 21.10
C CYS A 638 -8.70 -20.46 20.99
N VAL A 639 -8.22 -20.90 19.82
CA VAL A 639 -7.90 -22.30 19.52
C VAL A 639 -6.45 -22.34 19.03
N ASP A 640 -5.59 -23.08 19.74
CA ASP A 640 -4.16 -23.20 19.42
C ASP A 640 -3.45 -21.84 19.25
N GLY A 641 -3.79 -20.87 20.10
CA GLY A 641 -3.24 -19.52 20.07
C GLY A 641 -3.74 -18.64 18.90
N ARG A 642 -4.77 -19.08 18.17
CA ARG A 642 -5.37 -18.35 17.04
C ARG A 642 -6.89 -18.20 17.24
N CYS A 643 -7.43 -17.03 16.90
CA CYS A 643 -8.87 -16.80 16.97
C CYS A 643 -9.63 -17.63 15.93
N GLN A 644 -10.72 -18.26 16.34
CA GLN A 644 -11.65 -18.97 15.46
C GLN A 644 -13.06 -18.43 15.67
N CYS A 645 -13.69 -17.95 14.60
CA CYS A 645 -15.02 -17.34 14.70
C CYS A 645 -16.09 -18.41 14.85
N THR A 646 -17.02 -18.22 15.79
CA THR A 646 -18.07 -19.19 16.09
C THR A 646 -19.07 -19.34 14.94
N TYR A 647 -19.36 -18.23 14.25
CA TYR A 647 -20.20 -18.21 13.05
C TYR A 647 -19.54 -17.32 12.00
N SER A 648 -18.68 -17.90 11.16
CA SER A 648 -17.91 -17.16 10.14
C SER A 648 -18.77 -16.45 9.08
N THR A 649 -20.06 -16.75 9.00
CA THR A 649 -21.02 -16.04 8.13
C THR A 649 -21.64 -14.80 8.79
N SER A 650 -21.49 -14.66 10.11
CA SER A 650 -22.07 -13.56 10.90
C SER A 650 -21.01 -12.71 11.59
N TRP A 651 -19.84 -13.29 11.86
CA TRP A 651 -18.71 -12.65 12.52
C TRP A 651 -17.44 -12.92 11.73
N GLY A 652 -16.70 -11.86 11.47
CA GLY A 652 -15.43 -11.90 10.75
C GLY A 652 -14.42 -10.93 11.34
N GLY A 653 -13.44 -10.58 10.52
CA GLY A 653 -12.25 -9.85 10.94
C GLY A 653 -11.30 -10.72 11.77
N PRO A 654 -10.09 -10.23 12.07
CA PRO A 654 -9.03 -11.06 12.67
C PRO A 654 -9.38 -11.65 14.04
N ARG A 655 -10.12 -10.89 14.84
CA ARG A 655 -10.52 -11.24 16.22
C ARG A 655 -11.99 -11.66 16.34
N CYS A 656 -12.67 -11.92 15.22
CA CYS A 656 -14.10 -12.29 15.21
C CYS A 656 -15.01 -11.24 15.87
N THR A 657 -14.63 -9.96 15.77
CA THR A 657 -15.36 -8.84 16.36
C THR A 657 -16.03 -7.93 15.33
N THR A 658 -15.90 -8.25 14.04
CA THR A 658 -16.58 -7.53 12.95
C THR A 658 -17.88 -8.24 12.61
N ALA A 659 -19.01 -7.57 12.75
CA ALA A 659 -20.31 -8.12 12.39
C ALA A 659 -20.46 -8.15 10.86
N LEU A 660 -20.53 -9.33 10.25
CA LEU A 660 -20.73 -9.47 8.81
C LEU A 660 -22.21 -9.30 8.49
N ALA A 661 -22.55 -8.29 7.68
CA ALA A 661 -23.85 -8.26 7.01
C ALA A 661 -23.82 -9.36 5.93
N GLY A 662 -24.73 -10.34 6.01
CA GLY A 662 -24.70 -11.56 5.21
C GLY A 662 -24.17 -11.37 3.78
N SER A 663 -22.99 -11.92 3.51
CA SER A 663 -22.25 -11.82 2.27
C SER A 663 -23.04 -12.49 1.13
N THR A 664 -23.53 -11.68 0.18
CA THR A 664 -23.96 -12.18 -1.13
C THR A 664 -22.74 -12.35 -2.02
N SER A 665 -22.24 -13.57 -2.12
CA SER A 665 -21.45 -13.97 -3.29
C SER A 665 -22.39 -14.02 -4.50
N THR A 666 -22.01 -13.26 -5.54
CA THR A 666 -22.33 -13.46 -6.97
C THR A 666 -23.71 -14.00 -7.36
N SER A 667 -24.48 -13.16 -8.06
CA SER A 667 -25.67 -13.51 -8.88
C SER A 667 -27.00 -13.71 -8.14
N ALA A 668 -27.54 -12.66 -7.52
CA ALA A 668 -28.97 -12.62 -7.23
C ALA A 668 -29.53 -11.20 -7.35
N SER A 669 -30.56 -11.06 -8.18
CA SER A 669 -31.36 -9.85 -8.36
C SER A 669 -31.78 -9.21 -7.04
N SER A 670 -31.80 -7.88 -7.08
CA SER A 670 -32.21 -6.91 -6.06
C SER A 670 -33.53 -7.22 -5.31
N TYR A 671 -33.59 -8.23 -4.43
CA TYR A 671 -34.77 -8.44 -3.56
C TYR A 671 -34.51 -9.29 -2.29
N SER A 672 -33.37 -9.16 -1.59
CA SER A 672 -33.31 -9.63 -0.19
C SER A 672 -32.19 -8.98 0.64
N GLN A 673 -32.51 -7.94 1.39
CA GLN A 673 -31.71 -7.54 2.55
C GLN A 673 -32.25 -8.29 3.78
N ARG A 674 -31.47 -9.23 4.34
CA ARG A 674 -31.73 -9.78 5.68
C ARG A 674 -30.73 -9.18 6.67
N ALA A 675 -31.14 -8.12 7.34
CA ALA A 675 -30.69 -7.84 8.70
C ALA A 675 -31.57 -8.66 9.67
N PHE A 676 -31.07 -9.01 10.86
CA PHE A 676 -31.72 -9.86 11.87
C PHE A 676 -33.26 -9.68 11.92
N GLY A 677 -33.98 -10.72 11.50
CA GLY A 677 -35.45 -10.78 11.44
C GLY A 677 -35.97 -11.15 10.03
N PRO A 678 -37.21 -11.68 9.90
CA PRO A 678 -37.86 -11.80 8.60
C PRO A 678 -37.93 -10.42 7.90
N PRO A 679 -37.78 -10.35 6.56
CA PRO A 679 -37.80 -9.08 5.83
C PRO A 679 -39.03 -8.26 6.24
N ALA A 680 -38.87 -6.95 6.50
CA ALA A 680 -39.99 -6.10 6.89
C ALA A 680 -41.16 -6.20 5.88
N SER A 681 -40.85 -6.38 4.58
CA SER A 681 -41.84 -6.67 3.53
C SER A 681 -42.54 -8.01 3.69
N LEU A 682 -41.85 -9.06 4.13
CA LEU A 682 -42.45 -10.37 4.42
C LEU A 682 -43.30 -10.31 5.69
N SER A 683 -42.85 -9.63 6.74
CA SER A 683 -43.62 -9.43 7.98
C SER A 683 -44.84 -8.54 7.75
N LEU A 684 -44.71 -7.49 6.94
CA LEU A 684 -45.84 -6.67 6.49
C LEU A 684 -46.76 -7.47 5.57
N SER A 685 -46.24 -8.31 4.68
CA SER A 685 -47.07 -9.15 3.81
C SER A 685 -47.83 -10.19 4.62
N ILE A 686 -47.18 -10.85 5.58
CA ILE A 686 -47.82 -11.78 6.51
C ILE A 686 -48.85 -11.02 7.36
N GLY A 687 -48.51 -9.83 7.88
CA GLY A 687 -49.44 -9.00 8.65
C GLY A 687 -50.67 -8.57 7.83
N VAL A 688 -50.47 -8.14 6.57
CA VAL A 688 -51.55 -7.79 5.64
C VAL A 688 -52.37 -9.02 5.29
N ILE A 689 -51.75 -10.18 5.03
CA ILE A 689 -52.45 -11.44 4.78
C ILE A 689 -53.23 -11.87 6.02
N SER A 690 -52.69 -11.75 7.22
CA SER A 690 -53.38 -12.08 8.47
C SER A 690 -54.56 -11.15 8.73
N VAL A 691 -54.42 -9.84 8.47
CA VAL A 691 -55.52 -8.87 8.55
C VAL A 691 -56.57 -9.16 7.47
N PHE A 692 -56.14 -9.45 6.24
CA PHE A 692 -57.04 -9.78 5.14
C PHE A 692 -57.80 -11.09 5.41
N LEU A 693 -57.14 -12.13 5.91
CA LEU A 693 -57.75 -13.39 6.33
C LEU A 693 -58.67 -13.21 7.54
N SER A 694 -58.35 -12.30 8.46
CA SER A 694 -59.21 -11.97 9.60
C SER A 694 -60.47 -11.23 9.13
N ILE A 695 -60.33 -10.27 8.21
CA ILE A 695 -61.47 -9.58 7.58
C ILE A 695 -62.28 -10.56 6.75
N LEU A 696 -61.64 -11.46 5.98
CA LEU A 696 -62.33 -12.49 5.21
C LEU A 696 -63.07 -13.46 6.13
N SER A 697 -62.45 -13.87 7.24
CA SER A 697 -63.07 -14.71 8.27
C SER A 697 -64.28 -14.03 8.92
N VAL A 698 -64.18 -12.74 9.26
CA VAL A 698 -65.30 -11.96 9.79
C VAL A 698 -66.40 -11.77 8.74
N CYS A 699 -66.05 -11.49 7.48
CA CYS A 699 -67.02 -11.39 6.38
C CYS A 699 -67.69 -12.73 6.08
N LEU A 700 -66.95 -13.84 6.07
CA LEU A 700 -67.47 -15.20 5.90
C LEU A 700 -68.30 -15.62 7.11
N SER A 701 -67.93 -15.23 8.33
CA SER A 701 -68.72 -15.46 9.54
C SER A 701 -70.00 -14.63 9.54
N MET A 702 -69.96 -13.36 9.13
CA MET A 702 -71.16 -12.53 8.92
C MET A 702 -72.04 -13.06 7.80
N LYS A 703 -71.44 -13.61 6.73
CA LYS A 703 -72.17 -14.25 5.64
C LYS A 703 -72.75 -15.59 6.09
N SER A 704 -72.04 -16.37 6.88
CA SER A 704 -72.49 -17.60 7.55
C SER A 704 -73.64 -17.31 8.51
N ILE A 705 -73.60 -16.22 9.28
CA ILE A 705 -74.69 -15.82 10.18
C ILE A 705 -75.92 -15.38 9.36
N LYS A 706 -75.72 -14.64 8.25
CA LYS A 706 -76.80 -14.31 7.31
C LYS A 706 -77.33 -15.52 6.54
N GLU A 707 -76.46 -16.50 6.26
CA GLU A 707 -76.80 -17.77 5.61
C GLU A 707 -77.44 -18.74 6.61
N GLU A 708 -77.14 -18.68 7.91
CA GLU A 708 -77.80 -19.41 9.00
C GLU A 708 -79.19 -18.82 9.29
N ASP A 709 -79.35 -17.49 9.30
CA ASP A 709 -80.67 -16.83 9.37
C ASP A 709 -81.53 -17.15 8.13
N ALA A 710 -80.90 -17.31 6.96
CA ALA A 710 -81.57 -17.75 5.73
C ALA A 710 -81.80 -19.28 5.66
N ALA A 711 -80.96 -20.09 6.31
CA ALA A 711 -81.05 -21.55 6.35
C ALA A 711 -82.03 -22.07 7.40
N LEU A 712 -82.26 -21.34 8.50
CA LEU A 712 -83.37 -21.60 9.44
C LEU A 712 -84.74 -21.42 8.76
N THR A 713 -84.80 -20.60 7.70
CA THR A 713 -86.00 -20.37 6.88
C THR A 713 -86.12 -21.34 5.69
N LYS A 714 -85.04 -22.08 5.36
CA LYS A 714 -85.02 -23.09 4.28
C LYS A 714 -84.98 -24.54 4.77
N MET A 715 -84.89 -24.79 6.08
CA MET A 715 -85.12 -26.09 6.72
C MET A 715 -86.61 -26.52 6.74
N ASN A 716 -87.37 -26.14 5.71
CA ASN A 716 -88.72 -26.62 5.42
C ASN A 716 -88.93 -26.93 3.93
N ALA A 717 -87.86 -27.01 3.13
CA ALA A 717 -87.97 -27.35 1.72
C ALA A 717 -86.89 -28.36 1.30
N TYR A 718 -87.32 -29.63 1.24
CA TYR A 718 -86.79 -30.68 0.35
C TYR A 718 -85.33 -31.10 0.60
N THR A 719 -85.05 -32.25 1.24
CA THR A 719 -85.35 -33.61 0.75
C THR A 719 -84.92 -33.81 -0.72
N LYS A 720 -83.67 -34.23 -0.94
CA LYS A 720 -83.31 -35.43 -1.74
C LYS A 720 -81.83 -35.41 -2.17
N MET A 721 -81.21 -36.57 -1.94
CA MET A 721 -80.19 -37.23 -2.77
C MET A 721 -78.79 -36.60 -2.76
N ALA A 722 -77.82 -37.13 -2.01
CA ALA A 722 -77.17 -38.45 -2.09
C ALA A 722 -75.96 -38.47 -3.03
N ASN A 723 -74.83 -38.92 -2.45
CA ASN A 723 -73.85 -39.86 -3.01
C ASN A 723 -73.04 -39.42 -4.25
N ASN A 724 -71.76 -39.71 -4.44
CA ASN A 724 -70.68 -40.38 -3.70
C ASN A 724 -69.46 -40.39 -4.66
N SER A 725 -68.22 -40.52 -4.16
CA SER A 725 -67.08 -41.32 -4.73
C SER A 725 -66.66 -41.13 -6.23
N ASP A 726 -65.42 -41.29 -6.69
CA ASP A 726 -64.15 -41.84 -6.20
C ASP A 726 -63.07 -41.59 -7.29
N ASP A 727 -61.80 -41.76 -6.91
CA ASP A 727 -60.63 -42.24 -7.69
C ASP A 727 -60.22 -41.54 -9.02
N GLY A 728 -58.95 -41.47 -9.44
CA GLY A 728 -57.70 -42.13 -9.04
C GLY A 728 -56.76 -42.24 -10.27
N ASN A 729 -55.47 -42.50 -10.03
CA ASN A 729 -54.40 -42.96 -10.96
C ASN A 729 -53.56 -41.99 -11.82
N VAL A 730 -52.35 -41.71 -11.31
CA VAL A 730 -51.00 -42.17 -11.74
C VAL A 730 -50.80 -42.75 -13.17
N ARG A 731 -49.84 -42.18 -13.95
CA ARG A 731 -48.62 -42.88 -14.47
C ARG A 731 -47.67 -42.00 -15.31
N ASN A 732 -46.37 -42.31 -15.13
CA ASN A 732 -45.15 -41.81 -15.80
C ASN A 732 -45.07 -42.09 -17.32
N CYS A 733 -44.38 -41.23 -18.08
CA CYS A 733 -43.03 -41.49 -18.64
C CYS A 733 -42.56 -40.42 -19.68
N SER A 734 -41.33 -39.92 -19.47
CA SER A 734 -40.23 -39.67 -20.43
C SER A 734 -40.51 -39.18 -21.86
N MET A 735 -39.95 -38.01 -22.24
CA MET A 735 -38.81 -37.92 -23.19
C MET A 735 -38.30 -36.47 -23.40
N ASN A 736 -36.97 -36.35 -23.32
CA ASN A 736 -36.02 -35.44 -24.00
C ASN A 736 -36.50 -34.17 -24.73
N ARG A 737 -35.78 -33.05 -24.49
CA ARG A 737 -35.15 -32.25 -25.55
C ARG A 737 -33.98 -31.40 -25.05
N ASN A 738 -32.91 -31.44 -25.86
CA ASN A 738 -31.66 -30.69 -25.80
C ASN A 738 -31.82 -29.17 -25.74
N HIS A 739 -30.86 -28.49 -25.08
CA HIS A 739 -30.26 -27.28 -25.67
C HIS A 739 -28.78 -27.13 -25.28
N SER A 740 -27.98 -26.98 -26.33
CA SER A 740 -26.59 -26.54 -26.38
C SER A 740 -26.43 -25.08 -25.94
N MET A 741 -25.32 -24.74 -25.27
CA MET A 741 -24.50 -23.56 -25.63
C MET A 741 -23.03 -23.70 -25.17
N ASN A 742 -22.16 -23.68 -26.18
CA ASN A 742 -20.75 -23.28 -26.22
C ASN A 742 -20.12 -22.71 -24.94
N GLN A 743 -19.20 -23.46 -24.34
CA GLN A 743 -18.12 -22.91 -23.52
C GLN A 743 -16.95 -22.50 -24.42
N ARG A 744 -16.57 -21.21 -24.38
CA ARG A 744 -15.25 -20.75 -24.84
C ARG A 744 -14.26 -20.85 -23.66
N PRO A 745 -12.99 -21.20 -23.89
CA PRO A 745 -11.96 -21.12 -22.85
C PRO A 745 -11.73 -19.65 -22.47
N LYS A 746 -11.73 -19.36 -21.17
CA LYS A 746 -11.30 -18.07 -20.61
C LYS A 746 -9.79 -18.18 -20.32
N ASP A 747 -8.97 -17.80 -21.30
CA ASP A 747 -7.57 -17.44 -21.05
C ASP A 747 -7.51 -15.91 -21.03
N ASN A 748 -7.66 -15.30 -19.86
CA ASN A 748 -7.51 -13.86 -19.67
C ASN A 748 -6.15 -13.57 -19.00
N TYR A 749 -5.07 -13.73 -19.76
CA TYR A 749 -3.76 -13.23 -19.33
C TYR A 749 -3.66 -11.73 -19.68
N SER A 750 -4.18 -10.86 -18.82
CA SER A 750 -3.85 -9.43 -18.83
C SER A 750 -2.48 -9.23 -18.17
N GLN A 751 -1.44 -9.79 -18.79
CA GLN A 751 -0.07 -9.69 -18.32
C GLN A 751 0.68 -8.71 -19.22
N ASN A 752 0.60 -7.42 -18.90
CA ASN A 752 1.46 -6.40 -19.52
C ASN A 752 2.85 -6.49 -18.91
N PHE A 753 3.66 -7.41 -19.44
CA PHE A 753 5.07 -7.60 -19.06
C PHE A 753 5.99 -7.33 -20.25
N VAL A 754 6.38 -6.07 -20.45
CA VAL A 754 7.67 -5.63 -21.04
C VAL A 754 7.98 -4.22 -20.57
#